data_AF-A0A9P9Z883-F1
#
_entry.id   AF-A0A9P9Z883-F1
#
_cell.length_a   1.000
_cell.length_b   1.000
_cell.length_c   1.000
_cell.angle_alpha   90.00
_cell.angle_beta   90.00
_cell.angle_gamma   90.00
#
_symmetry.space_group_name_H-M   'P 1'
#
loop_
_entity.id
_entity.type
_entity.pdbx_description
1 polymer ?
#
loop_
_entity_poly.entity_id
_entity_poly.type
_entity_poly.pdbx_seq_one_letter_code
_entity_poly.pdbx_strand_id
1 'polypeptide(L)'
;MAVPTFVDRVALHVVAGRGGNGVASVHREKFKPLGGPDGGNGGPGGSVVLRVDADVTTLIDYHHSRARRAEHGGHGAGGHRNGSHGGDLVLPVPDGTVVTDAAGTVLADLVGPGTEMVVAHGGKGGLGNAALASSKRKAPGFALLGEPGDELDIHLELKVVADVGLVGFPSAGKSSLVAALSRARPKIADYPFTTLVPNLGVVRAGETTYTVADVPGLIEGASEGRGLGQDFLRHVERCAALVHVVDLASVEPGRDPVSDLEVIERELEQYGGLADRPRLVALNKADVPDGRDMAEIVAADPDWVARIAERGWPVFVVSAASHEGLRELSFAMARLVEERRSMAPIVETERIVIRPATASGPDFTVKGVTVDGAQGWRVRGEKPERWIRQTDFSNDEAVGFLADRLNRLGVEERLVQLGAVEGDAVLIGDPDDAVVFDFRPSMEAGAEMLGRRGEDQRFTTTRPAAQRRREIDAAMGSRAEGETRADVARRIGPAGTRPAVAGAHRVVVKVGSSSLTTAAGGIDPDRLAALVDALAAARARGTEVVLVSSGAIAAGLAPLGLARRPRALAAQQAAASVGQGLLVHRYTAEFARHGLVTGQVLLTQDDVTRRSHYRNATQTMDRLLELGVVPVVNENDTVATSEIRFGDNDRLAALVAHLVRADALVLLSDVDGLYDDAPDRPGARRLAEVRDLGALADVDVSRPGSAGVGTGGMRTKLDAARIATGAGIPVVLTDAPSAGAALAGDPVGTLFHPTGRRRSTRQLWLAHASETKGVVRLDEGAVRAITARQASLLPAGVTGVEGEFYSGDPVDLVGPDGRVVARGLASYDAAEIPGLAGRSTRALARERGAAYEREVVHRDALVVLDGVSPTTP
;
A
#
# COMPACT_ATOMS: atom_id res chain seq x y z
N MET A 1 18.05 -3.95 17.46
CA MET A 1 18.17 -2.56 16.99
C MET A 1 17.80 -1.62 18.14
N ALA A 2 18.59 -0.58 18.41
CA ALA A 2 18.30 0.37 19.48
C ALA A 2 17.03 1.16 19.13
N VAL A 3 16.09 1.30 20.07
CA VAL A 3 14.86 2.08 19.92
C VAL A 3 15.19 3.58 19.99
N PRO A 4 14.75 4.46 19.07
CA PRO A 4 14.87 5.91 19.22
C PRO A 4 14.06 6.34 20.44
N THR A 5 14.61 7.17 21.33
CA THR A 5 13.95 7.56 22.60
C THR A 5 13.08 8.81 22.46
N PHE A 6 13.16 9.50 21.32
CA PHE A 6 12.46 10.75 21.05
C PHE A 6 12.23 10.92 19.56
N VAL A 7 11.03 11.40 19.18
CA VAL A 7 10.65 11.73 17.80
C VAL A 7 9.85 13.03 17.86
N ASP A 8 10.33 14.05 17.17
CA ASP A 8 9.75 15.40 17.11
C ASP A 8 8.93 15.64 15.85
N ARG A 9 9.20 14.89 14.78
CA ARG A 9 8.42 14.92 13.54
C ARG A 9 8.00 13.53 13.09
N VAL A 10 6.73 13.39 12.71
CA VAL A 10 6.20 12.15 12.16
C VAL A 10 5.19 12.43 11.05
N ALA A 11 5.31 11.66 9.96
CA ALA A 11 4.30 11.60 8.91
C ALA A 11 3.30 10.50 9.26
N LEU A 12 2.03 10.85 9.32
CA LEU A 12 0.92 9.94 9.57
C LEU A 12 0.02 9.89 8.34
N HIS A 13 -0.31 8.68 7.93
CA HIS A 13 -1.36 8.40 6.97
C HIS A 13 -2.63 8.05 7.76
N VAL A 14 -3.60 8.96 7.77
CA VAL A 14 -4.84 8.82 8.53
C VAL A 14 -5.99 8.43 7.61
N VAL A 15 -6.74 7.39 8.01
CA VAL A 15 -7.91 6.89 7.29
C VAL A 15 -9.08 6.82 8.25
N ALA A 16 -10.10 7.64 8.02
CA ALA A 16 -11.33 7.57 8.79
C ALA A 16 -12.17 6.35 8.39
N GLY A 17 -13.07 5.95 9.27
CA GLY A 17 -13.97 4.84 9.02
C GLY A 17 -14.94 5.18 7.90
N ARG A 18 -15.18 4.25 6.96
CA ARG A 18 -16.32 4.35 6.04
C ARG A 18 -17.64 4.19 6.79
N GLY A 19 -18.69 4.82 6.28
CA GLY A 19 -20.05 4.56 6.73
C GLY A 19 -20.52 3.17 6.33
N GLY A 20 -21.37 2.57 7.15
CA GLY A 20 -22.01 1.31 6.81
C GLY A 20 -23.06 1.50 5.72
N ASN A 21 -23.25 0.49 4.88
CA ASN A 21 -24.34 0.48 3.89
C ASN A 21 -25.72 0.39 4.55
N GLY A 22 -26.70 1.05 3.95
CA GLY A 22 -28.10 0.78 4.21
C GLY A 22 -28.50 -0.60 3.66
N VAL A 23 -29.61 -1.15 4.15
CA VAL A 23 -30.13 -2.43 3.67
C VAL A 23 -31.48 -2.24 2.99
N ALA A 24 -31.69 -2.98 1.90
CA ALA A 24 -32.99 -3.14 1.28
C ALA A 24 -33.63 -4.43 1.83
N SER A 25 -34.64 -4.29 2.69
CA SER A 25 -35.38 -5.41 3.27
C SER A 25 -36.87 -5.11 3.27
N VAL A 26 -37.70 -6.14 3.16
CA VAL A 26 -39.16 -6.03 3.20
C VAL A 26 -39.67 -6.94 4.31
N HIS A 27 -40.54 -6.39 5.15
CA HIS A 27 -41.13 -7.13 6.25
C HIS A 27 -41.93 -8.33 5.73
N ARG A 28 -41.72 -9.51 6.32
CA ARG A 28 -42.45 -10.73 5.95
C ARG A 28 -43.34 -11.17 7.09
N GLU A 29 -44.64 -11.13 6.85
CA GLU A 29 -45.66 -11.59 7.79
C GLU A 29 -46.51 -12.67 7.12
N LYS A 30 -46.80 -13.74 7.84
CA LYS A 30 -47.64 -14.84 7.34
C LYS A 30 -49.02 -14.27 6.99
N PHE A 31 -49.49 -14.50 5.77
CA PHE A 31 -50.75 -13.99 5.20
C PHE A 31 -50.77 -12.51 4.75
N LYS A 32 -49.64 -11.81 4.77
CA LYS A 32 -49.50 -10.45 4.22
C LYS A 32 -48.58 -10.47 2.98
N PRO A 33 -49.13 -10.58 1.76
CA PRO A 33 -48.32 -10.74 0.55
C PRO A 33 -47.45 -9.52 0.19
N LEU A 34 -47.78 -8.33 0.71
CA LEU A 34 -47.02 -7.09 0.50
C LEU A 34 -46.72 -6.42 1.84
N GLY A 35 -45.59 -6.76 2.44
CA GLY A 35 -45.05 -6.03 3.59
C GLY A 35 -44.45 -4.69 3.20
N GLY A 36 -44.34 -3.78 4.17
CA GLY A 36 -43.61 -2.52 3.99
C GLY A 36 -42.10 -2.71 4.02
N PRO A 37 -41.32 -1.73 3.54
CA PRO A 37 -39.86 -1.76 3.65
C PRO A 37 -39.44 -1.67 5.12
N ASP A 38 -38.51 -2.54 5.53
CA ASP A 38 -38.02 -2.64 6.90
C ASP A 38 -36.49 -2.65 7.01
N GLY A 39 -35.79 -2.27 5.94
CA GLY A 39 -34.33 -2.15 5.95
C GLY A 39 -33.86 -0.90 6.69
N GLY A 40 -32.99 -1.08 7.68
CA GLY A 40 -32.37 0.01 8.44
C GLY A 40 -31.23 0.72 7.71
N ASN A 41 -30.85 1.87 8.24
CA ASN A 41 -29.71 2.67 7.76
C ASN A 41 -28.39 2.08 8.24
N GLY A 42 -27.30 2.28 7.50
CA GLY A 42 -25.97 2.02 8.03
C GLY A 42 -25.57 3.07 9.07
N GLY A 43 -24.65 2.69 9.95
CA GLY A 43 -24.08 3.60 10.94
C GLY A 43 -22.96 4.47 10.33
N PRO A 44 -22.67 5.65 10.90
CA PRO A 44 -21.52 6.46 10.51
C PRO A 44 -20.20 5.77 10.87
N GLY A 45 -19.15 6.01 10.10
CA GLY A 45 -17.80 5.60 10.42
C GLY A 45 -17.16 6.47 11.50
N GLY A 46 -16.15 5.94 12.18
CA GLY A 46 -15.38 6.68 13.17
C GLY A 46 -14.47 7.73 12.52
N SER A 47 -14.29 8.87 13.18
CA SER A 47 -13.36 9.93 12.79
C SER A 47 -11.98 9.69 13.41
N VAL A 48 -10.95 10.33 12.86
CA VAL A 48 -9.61 10.38 13.47
C VAL A 48 -9.44 11.76 14.13
N VAL A 49 -9.08 11.76 15.41
CA VAL A 49 -9.00 12.96 16.24
C VAL A 49 -7.62 13.04 16.86
N LEU A 50 -6.90 14.15 16.69
CA LEU A 50 -5.72 14.46 17.49
C LEU A 50 -6.17 15.13 18.78
N ARG A 51 -5.61 14.73 19.92
CA ARG A 51 -5.91 15.33 21.22
C ARG A 51 -4.63 15.64 21.96
N VAL A 52 -4.50 16.85 22.49
CA VAL A 52 -3.36 17.21 23.36
C VAL A 52 -3.49 16.46 24.68
N ASP A 53 -2.46 15.70 25.02
CA ASP A 53 -2.36 14.95 26.27
C ASP A 53 -1.10 15.40 27.03
N ALA A 54 -1.28 15.81 28.30
CA ALA A 54 -0.20 16.32 29.14
C ALA A 54 0.83 15.25 29.53
N ASP A 55 0.44 13.97 29.48
CA ASP A 55 1.34 12.85 29.80
C ASP A 55 2.20 12.46 28.58
N VAL A 56 1.89 12.96 27.38
CA VAL A 56 2.62 12.68 26.15
C VAL A 56 3.61 13.82 25.88
N THR A 57 4.90 13.47 25.80
CA THR A 57 6.01 14.44 25.66
C THR A 57 6.81 14.27 24.36
N THR A 58 6.49 13.26 23.56
CA THR A 58 7.20 12.89 22.32
C THR A 58 6.23 12.23 21.33
N LEU A 59 6.54 12.27 20.03
CA LEU A 59 5.77 11.61 18.96
C LEU A 59 6.27 10.20 18.64
N ILE A 60 7.09 9.61 19.52
CA ILE A 60 7.70 8.28 19.35
C ILE A 60 6.68 7.17 19.01
N ASP A 61 5.51 7.20 19.63
CA ASP A 61 4.46 6.18 19.47
C ASP A 61 3.92 6.11 18.03
N TYR A 62 4.13 7.18 17.26
CA TYR A 62 3.74 7.31 15.85
C TYR A 62 4.82 6.83 14.88
N HIS A 63 6.06 6.71 15.32
CA HIS A 63 7.18 6.39 14.43
C HIS A 63 7.11 4.95 13.88
N HIS A 64 6.65 4.00 14.70
CA HIS A 64 6.63 2.58 14.34
C HIS A 64 5.42 2.20 13.47
N SER A 65 4.31 2.93 13.58
CA SER A 65 3.09 2.66 12.84
C SER A 65 2.49 3.96 12.32
N ARG A 66 2.85 4.26 11.06
CA ARG A 66 2.45 5.49 10.37
C ARG A 66 0.99 5.47 9.89
N ALA A 67 0.39 4.30 9.77
CA ALA A 67 -1.00 4.16 9.33
C ALA A 67 -1.95 4.13 10.53
N ARG A 68 -2.88 5.09 10.59
CA ARG A 68 -3.88 5.22 11.66
C ARG A 68 -5.27 5.11 11.05
N ARG A 69 -6.07 4.16 11.54
CA ARG A 69 -7.36 3.81 10.94
C ARG A 69 -8.46 3.78 11.99
N ALA A 70 -9.51 4.58 11.80
CA ALA A 70 -10.71 4.53 12.63
C ALA A 70 -11.64 3.39 12.21
N GLU A 71 -12.54 2.98 13.09
CA GLU A 71 -13.43 1.85 12.83
C GLU A 71 -14.54 2.20 11.83
N HIS A 72 -14.96 1.23 11.04
CA HIS A 72 -16.05 1.40 10.08
C HIS A 72 -17.42 1.36 10.78
N GLY A 73 -18.38 2.08 10.20
CA GLY A 73 -19.77 1.99 10.60
C GLY A 73 -20.37 0.62 10.26
N GLY A 74 -21.23 0.11 11.13
CA GLY A 74 -21.96 -1.14 10.91
C GLY A 74 -23.00 -1.00 9.81
N HIS A 75 -23.27 -2.08 9.08
CA HIS A 75 -24.37 -2.11 8.10
C HIS A 75 -25.74 -2.05 8.78
N GLY A 76 -26.73 -1.49 8.10
CA GLY A 76 -28.12 -1.65 8.50
C GLY A 76 -28.56 -3.12 8.43
N ALA A 77 -29.72 -3.43 8.98
CA ALA A 77 -30.33 -4.75 8.88
C ALA A 77 -31.86 -4.65 8.77
N GLY A 78 -32.49 -5.76 8.36
CA GLY A 78 -33.96 -5.88 8.39
C GLY A 78 -34.53 -5.74 9.81
N GLY A 79 -35.83 -5.44 9.89
CA GLY A 79 -36.52 -5.13 11.14
C GLY A 79 -36.23 -3.73 11.69
N HIS A 80 -36.00 -2.74 10.82
CA HIS A 80 -35.69 -1.35 11.16
C HIS A 80 -34.43 -1.17 12.04
N ARG A 81 -33.46 -2.07 11.91
CA ARG A 81 -32.24 -2.03 12.72
C ARG A 81 -31.16 -1.24 12.01
N ASN A 82 -30.80 -0.09 12.59
CA ASN A 82 -29.70 0.72 12.10
C ASN A 82 -28.34 0.13 12.50
N GLY A 83 -27.33 0.38 11.69
CA GLY A 83 -25.96 -0.03 11.97
C GLY A 83 -25.31 0.78 13.10
N SER A 84 -24.30 0.19 13.74
CA SER A 84 -23.53 0.82 14.81
C SER A 84 -22.61 1.93 14.31
N HIS A 85 -22.34 2.93 15.15
CA HIS A 85 -21.28 3.90 14.91
C HIS A 85 -19.92 3.20 15.02
N GLY A 86 -19.01 3.45 14.07
CA GLY A 86 -17.61 3.01 14.22
C GLY A 86 -16.89 3.83 15.29
N GLY A 87 -16.11 3.22 16.16
CA GLY A 87 -15.32 3.96 17.16
C GLY A 87 -14.36 4.98 16.54
N ASP A 88 -14.38 6.21 17.06
CA ASP A 88 -13.42 7.25 16.74
C ASP A 88 -12.02 6.84 17.20
N LEU A 89 -10.99 7.16 16.41
CA LEU A 89 -9.59 6.96 16.78
C LEU A 89 -9.01 8.25 17.33
N VAL A 90 -8.83 8.31 18.66
CA VAL A 90 -8.15 9.43 19.32
C VAL A 90 -6.64 9.15 19.37
N LEU A 91 -5.86 10.09 18.85
CA LEU A 91 -4.41 10.05 18.76
C LEU A 91 -3.85 11.11 19.73
N PRO A 92 -3.30 10.71 20.89
CA PRO A 92 -2.76 11.65 21.87
C PRO A 92 -1.43 12.27 21.40
N VAL A 93 -1.32 13.59 21.43
CA VAL A 93 -0.10 14.31 21.01
C VAL A 93 0.40 15.23 22.12
N PRO A 94 1.70 15.55 22.17
CA PRO A 94 2.21 16.53 23.12
C PRO A 94 1.64 17.92 22.89
N ASP A 95 1.68 18.73 23.95
CA ASP A 95 1.38 20.16 23.88
C ASP A 95 2.37 20.91 22.96
N GLY A 96 1.86 21.82 22.14
CA GLY A 96 2.66 22.53 21.12
C GLY A 96 2.95 21.71 19.86
N THR A 97 2.07 20.76 19.52
CA THR A 97 2.17 20.00 18.26
C THR A 97 1.53 20.77 17.11
N VAL A 98 2.32 21.06 16.08
CA VAL A 98 1.86 21.63 14.82
C VAL A 98 1.43 20.51 13.89
N VAL A 99 0.27 20.68 13.28
CA VAL A 99 -0.27 19.77 12.28
C VAL A 99 -0.21 20.45 10.93
N THR A 100 0.44 19.82 9.96
CA THR A 100 0.53 20.30 8.57
C THR A 100 0.02 19.24 7.59
N ASP A 101 -0.45 19.67 6.43
CA ASP A 101 -0.80 18.76 5.33
C ASP A 101 0.45 18.27 4.57
N ALA A 102 0.25 17.46 3.54
CA ALA A 102 1.33 16.98 2.67
C ALA A 102 2.02 18.10 1.86
N ALA A 103 1.37 19.25 1.66
CA ALA A 103 1.90 20.41 0.96
C ALA A 103 2.68 21.37 1.90
N GLY A 104 2.68 21.11 3.21
CA GLY A 104 3.30 21.95 4.23
C GLY A 104 2.42 23.10 4.72
N THR A 105 1.15 23.15 4.33
CA THR A 105 0.19 24.12 4.86
C THR A 105 -0.14 23.76 6.31
N VAL A 106 -0.03 24.75 7.21
CA VAL A 106 -0.39 24.55 8.62
C VAL A 106 -1.90 24.41 8.74
N LEU A 107 -2.33 23.26 9.23
CA LEU A 107 -3.73 22.91 9.47
C LEU A 107 -4.21 23.38 10.84
N ALA A 108 -3.39 23.16 11.88
CA ALA A 108 -3.66 23.63 13.24
C ALA A 108 -2.38 23.67 14.09
N ASP A 109 -2.44 24.44 15.17
CA ASP A 109 -1.46 24.45 16.26
C ASP A 109 -2.16 23.93 17.51
N LEU A 110 -1.77 22.76 18.00
CA LEU A 110 -2.42 22.10 19.12
C LEU A 110 -1.75 22.53 20.43
N VAL A 111 -2.34 23.54 21.07
CA VAL A 111 -1.86 24.13 22.32
C VAL A 111 -2.94 24.00 23.40
N GLY A 112 -2.55 23.64 24.61
CA GLY A 112 -3.42 23.47 25.76
C GLY A 112 -3.87 22.01 25.96
N PRO A 113 -3.74 21.44 27.17
CA PRO A 113 -4.20 20.09 27.47
C PRO A 113 -5.69 19.89 27.15
N GLY A 114 -6.01 18.81 26.44
CA GLY A 114 -7.38 18.46 26.05
C GLY A 114 -7.88 19.13 24.77
N THR A 115 -7.10 20.01 24.13
CA THR A 115 -7.43 20.57 22.81
C THR A 115 -7.57 19.44 21.79
N GLU A 116 -8.63 19.46 20.99
CA GLU A 116 -8.96 18.41 20.03
C GLU A 116 -9.03 18.95 18.60
N MET A 117 -8.54 18.16 17.66
CA MET A 117 -8.67 18.42 16.23
C MET A 117 -9.14 17.18 15.50
N VAL A 118 -10.28 17.28 14.82
CA VAL A 118 -10.71 16.21 13.90
C VAL A 118 -9.91 16.36 12.62
N VAL A 119 -8.99 15.43 12.37
CA VAL A 119 -8.12 15.46 11.19
C VAL A 119 -8.75 14.76 10.00
N ALA A 120 -9.55 13.73 10.22
CA ALA A 120 -10.24 12.98 9.17
C ALA A 120 -11.66 12.63 9.63
N HIS A 121 -12.69 13.00 8.85
CA HIS A 121 -14.08 12.71 9.18
C HIS A 121 -14.51 11.31 8.74
N GLY A 122 -15.23 10.62 9.62
CA GLY A 122 -15.89 9.36 9.30
C GLY A 122 -16.98 9.52 8.23
N GLY A 123 -17.06 8.54 7.34
CA GLY A 123 -18.06 8.51 6.27
C GLY A 123 -19.48 8.34 6.82
N LYS A 124 -20.45 8.97 6.17
CA LYS A 124 -21.87 8.88 6.56
C LYS A 124 -22.44 7.51 6.22
N GLY A 125 -23.32 7.00 7.09
CA GLY A 125 -24.05 5.76 6.85
C GLY A 125 -25.04 5.87 5.68
N GLY A 126 -25.15 4.80 4.90
CA GLY A 126 -26.09 4.69 3.79
C GLY A 126 -27.54 4.53 4.26
N LEU A 127 -28.48 5.09 3.50
CA LEU A 127 -29.90 5.00 3.84
C LEU A 127 -30.49 3.64 3.46
N GLY A 128 -31.20 3.01 4.38
CA GLY A 128 -31.98 1.79 4.12
C GLY A 128 -33.24 2.08 3.31
N ASN A 129 -33.86 1.05 2.73
CA ASN A 129 -35.03 1.23 1.89
C ASN A 129 -36.26 1.79 2.63
N ALA A 130 -36.34 1.61 3.96
CA ALA A 130 -37.38 2.22 4.78
C ALA A 130 -37.29 3.75 4.80
N ALA A 131 -36.06 4.31 4.83
CA ALA A 131 -35.82 5.75 4.81
C ALA A 131 -36.01 6.37 3.41
N LEU A 132 -35.97 5.55 2.36
CA LEU A 132 -36.18 5.96 0.97
C LEU A 132 -37.65 5.86 0.52
N ALA A 133 -38.52 5.32 1.36
CA ALA A 133 -39.93 5.16 1.06
C ALA A 133 -40.63 6.52 0.90
N SER A 134 -41.47 6.64 -0.12
CA SER A 134 -42.27 7.83 -0.41
C SER A 134 -43.64 7.46 -0.98
N SER A 135 -44.52 8.44 -1.17
CA SER A 135 -45.82 8.23 -1.81
C SER A 135 -45.70 7.61 -3.21
N LYS A 136 -44.65 7.97 -3.96
CA LYS A 136 -44.32 7.42 -5.28
C LYS A 136 -43.60 6.06 -5.19
N ARG A 137 -42.82 5.80 -4.13
CA ARG A 137 -42.05 4.56 -3.90
C ARG A 137 -42.40 3.95 -2.54
N LYS A 138 -43.52 3.21 -2.47
CA LYS A 138 -44.03 2.66 -1.18
C LYS A 138 -43.15 1.57 -0.57
N ALA A 139 -42.46 0.78 -1.39
CA ALA A 139 -41.54 -0.27 -0.96
C ALA A 139 -40.33 -0.31 -1.90
N PRO A 140 -39.34 0.59 -1.72
CA PRO A 140 -38.16 0.63 -2.57
C PRO A 140 -37.38 -0.68 -2.50
N GLY A 141 -36.96 -1.20 -3.66
CA GLY A 141 -36.16 -2.42 -3.82
C GLY A 141 -34.65 -2.18 -3.69
N PHE A 142 -34.23 -0.99 -3.24
CA PHE A 142 -32.83 -0.58 -3.16
C PHE A 142 -32.54 0.20 -1.88
N ALA A 143 -31.26 0.29 -1.53
CA ALA A 143 -30.73 1.10 -0.45
C ALA A 143 -29.52 1.88 -0.94
N LEU A 144 -29.08 2.89 -0.20
CA LEU A 144 -27.86 3.64 -0.50
C LEU A 144 -26.66 3.01 0.22
N LEU A 145 -25.50 3.06 -0.44
CA LEU A 145 -24.23 2.67 0.13
C LEU A 145 -23.74 3.71 1.15
N GLY A 146 -22.91 3.28 2.09
CA GLY A 146 -22.23 4.18 3.01
C GLY A 146 -21.12 4.96 2.31
N GLU A 147 -20.89 6.19 2.75
CA GLU A 147 -19.84 7.04 2.20
C GLU A 147 -18.45 6.58 2.68
N PRO A 148 -17.39 6.74 1.86
CA PRO A 148 -16.03 6.59 2.35
C PRO A 148 -15.75 7.65 3.44
N GLY A 149 -14.86 7.31 4.37
CA GLY A 149 -14.29 8.30 5.30
C GLY A 149 -13.14 9.06 4.62
N ASP A 150 -12.77 10.20 5.20
CA ASP A 150 -11.62 10.98 4.72
C ASP A 150 -10.32 10.19 4.83
N GLU A 151 -9.44 10.38 3.86
CA GLU A 151 -8.10 9.81 3.79
C GLU A 151 -7.12 10.93 3.44
N LEU A 152 -6.12 11.15 4.30
CA LEU A 152 -5.12 12.19 4.09
C LEU A 152 -3.80 11.86 4.79
N ASP A 153 -2.73 12.45 4.26
CA ASP A 153 -1.41 12.45 4.89
C ASP A 153 -1.22 13.76 5.66
N ILE A 154 -0.86 13.63 6.93
CA ILE A 154 -0.54 14.75 7.81
C ILE A 154 0.88 14.61 8.37
N HIS A 155 1.51 15.73 8.64
CA HIS A 155 2.77 15.80 9.34
C HIS A 155 2.55 16.46 10.69
N LEU A 156 2.97 15.77 11.75
CA LEU A 156 3.01 16.29 13.10
C LEU A 156 4.44 16.75 13.39
N GLU A 157 4.58 17.93 13.96
CA GLU A 157 5.85 18.49 14.38
C GLU A 157 5.73 19.14 15.76
N LEU A 158 6.59 18.75 16.68
CA LEU A 158 6.64 19.31 18.02
C LEU A 158 7.46 20.61 18.02
N LYS A 159 6.88 21.73 18.45
CA LYS A 159 7.57 23.04 18.51
C LYS A 159 8.59 23.16 19.66
N VAL A 160 8.59 22.28 20.66
CA VAL A 160 9.44 22.38 21.85
C VAL A 160 10.36 21.15 21.93
N VAL A 161 11.67 21.39 22.00
CA VAL A 161 12.69 20.32 21.94
C VAL A 161 13.12 19.83 23.33
N ALA A 162 13.02 20.66 24.39
CA ALA A 162 13.35 20.25 25.76
C ALA A 162 12.70 21.10 26.88
N ASP A 163 12.34 20.45 27.99
CA ASP A 163 11.86 21.10 29.22
C ASP A 163 13.02 21.76 30.00
N VAL A 164 14.24 21.20 29.98
CA VAL A 164 15.42 21.72 30.71
C VAL A 164 16.66 21.75 29.81
N GLY A 165 17.40 22.86 29.83
CA GLY A 165 18.66 23.02 29.09
C GLY A 165 19.89 22.96 30.00
N LEU A 166 20.87 22.12 29.66
CA LEU A 166 22.18 22.05 30.34
C LEU A 166 23.19 22.96 29.63
N VAL A 167 23.77 23.91 30.36
CA VAL A 167 24.72 24.90 29.85
C VAL A 167 26.05 24.79 30.59
N GLY A 168 27.18 24.89 29.89
CA GLY A 168 28.50 24.81 30.50
C GLY A 168 29.61 24.54 29.48
N PHE A 169 30.87 24.50 29.96
CA PHE A 169 32.03 24.25 29.10
C PHE A 169 32.03 22.85 28.46
N PRO A 170 32.77 22.57 27.36
CA PRO A 170 32.65 21.32 26.62
C PRO A 170 33.12 20.15 27.49
N SER A 171 34.15 20.41 28.31
CA SER A 171 34.75 19.52 29.30
C SER A 171 33.91 19.28 30.55
N ALA A 172 32.85 20.07 30.79
CA ALA A 172 32.05 20.00 32.02
C ALA A 172 31.22 18.72 32.17
N GLY A 173 31.15 17.88 31.13
CA GLY A 173 30.49 16.58 31.18
C GLY A 173 28.97 16.65 30.97
N LYS A 174 28.47 17.66 30.25
CA LYS A 174 27.03 17.85 29.96
C LYS A 174 26.40 16.62 29.29
N SER A 175 26.99 16.14 28.21
CA SER A 175 26.48 14.99 27.46
C SER A 175 26.50 13.70 28.31
N SER A 176 27.54 13.52 29.12
CA SER A 176 27.62 12.43 30.10
C SER A 176 26.53 12.53 31.17
N LEU A 177 26.20 13.76 31.61
CA LEU A 177 25.15 14.03 32.58
C LEU A 177 23.76 13.71 32.00
N VAL A 178 23.47 14.09 30.74
CA VAL A 178 22.25 13.67 30.02
C VAL A 178 22.16 12.14 29.95
N ALA A 179 23.26 11.47 29.64
CA ALA A 179 23.31 10.02 29.56
C ALA A 179 23.07 9.33 30.91
N ALA A 180 23.60 9.88 32.00
CA ALA A 180 23.45 9.32 33.34
C ALA A 180 22.05 9.58 33.95
N LEU A 181 21.41 10.70 33.61
CA LEU A 181 20.06 11.05 34.04
C LEU A 181 18.96 10.32 33.23
N SER A 182 19.22 10.05 31.95
CA SER A 182 18.29 9.38 31.05
C SER A 182 18.29 7.86 31.27
N ARG A 183 17.12 7.25 31.45
CA ARG A 183 16.97 5.77 31.55
C ARG A 183 17.33 5.03 30.26
N ALA A 184 17.52 5.74 29.16
CA ALA A 184 17.90 5.21 27.87
C ALA A 184 19.10 5.99 27.30
N ARG A 185 20.03 5.28 26.63
CA ARG A 185 21.22 5.90 26.04
C ARG A 185 20.82 7.05 25.10
N PRO A 186 21.34 8.28 25.29
CA PRO A 186 21.09 9.39 24.38
C PRO A 186 21.47 8.99 22.96
N LYS A 187 20.62 9.29 22.00
CA LYS A 187 20.94 9.11 20.59
C LYS A 187 21.17 10.46 19.94
N ILE A 188 22.25 10.52 19.18
CA ILE A 188 22.59 11.61 18.25
C ILE A 188 21.46 11.70 17.24
N ALA A 189 20.82 12.86 17.13
CA ALA A 189 19.72 13.09 16.21
C ALA A 189 20.10 14.15 15.16
N ASP A 190 20.22 13.72 13.90
CA ASP A 190 20.51 14.62 12.77
C ASP A 190 19.22 15.33 12.34
N TYR A 191 19.11 16.63 12.65
CA TYR A 191 17.95 17.45 12.28
C TYR A 191 18.27 18.42 11.12
N PRO A 192 17.37 18.64 10.16
CA PRO A 192 17.60 19.49 8.98
C PRO A 192 17.74 21.00 9.25
N PHE A 193 17.44 21.45 10.48
CA PHE A 193 17.37 22.85 10.90
C PHE A 193 18.28 23.16 12.10
N THR A 194 19.05 22.19 12.58
CA THR A 194 20.06 22.41 13.62
C THR A 194 21.45 22.31 12.99
N THR A 195 22.27 23.34 13.13
CA THR A 195 23.66 23.31 12.67
C THR A 195 24.59 22.54 13.63
N LEU A 196 24.10 22.21 14.84
CA LEU A 196 24.75 21.35 15.84
C LEU A 196 23.70 20.40 16.44
N VAL A 197 24.00 19.11 16.47
CA VAL A 197 23.11 18.06 17.01
C VAL A 197 23.12 18.09 18.55
N PRO A 198 22.03 18.46 19.25
CA PRO A 198 22.00 18.41 20.72
C PRO A 198 21.76 16.99 21.22
N ASN A 199 22.33 16.65 22.39
CA ASN A 199 22.05 15.39 23.05
C ASN A 199 20.79 15.52 23.92
N LEU A 200 19.74 14.79 23.57
CA LEU A 200 18.46 14.77 24.30
C LEU A 200 18.32 13.52 25.17
N GLY A 201 17.74 13.69 26.37
CA GLY A 201 17.45 12.60 27.31
C GLY A 201 16.09 12.78 27.98
N VAL A 202 15.34 11.68 28.14
CA VAL A 202 14.07 11.66 28.88
C VAL A 202 14.34 11.25 30.31
N VAL A 203 13.98 12.11 31.26
CA VAL A 203 14.21 11.92 32.69
C VAL A 203 12.87 11.71 33.38
N ARG A 204 12.83 10.73 34.29
CA ARG A 204 11.66 10.45 35.14
C ARG A 204 12.03 10.61 36.60
N ALA A 205 11.42 11.58 37.27
CA ALA A 205 11.59 11.84 38.69
C ALA A 205 10.23 11.71 39.40
N GLY A 206 10.01 10.57 40.05
CA GLY A 206 8.69 10.23 40.59
C GLY A 206 7.67 10.00 39.47
N GLU A 207 6.57 10.75 39.52
CA GLU A 207 5.51 10.74 38.50
C GLU A 207 5.80 11.73 37.35
N THR A 208 6.66 12.72 37.58
CA THR A 208 6.96 13.75 36.59
C THR A 208 7.95 13.24 35.55
N THR A 209 7.55 13.28 34.28
CA THR A 209 8.41 12.98 33.13
C THR A 209 8.70 14.26 32.36
N TYR A 210 9.98 14.50 32.08
CA TYR A 210 10.46 15.70 31.39
C TYR A 210 11.70 15.39 30.54
N THR A 211 12.02 16.32 29.65
CA THR A 211 13.10 16.22 28.68
C THR A 211 14.25 17.16 29.03
N VAL A 212 15.48 16.66 28.91
CA VAL A 212 16.71 17.41 29.16
C VAL A 212 17.54 17.45 27.87
N ALA A 213 18.03 18.63 27.51
CA ALA A 213 18.92 18.82 26.37
C ALA A 213 20.29 19.35 26.80
N ASP A 214 21.34 18.82 26.18
CA ASP A 214 22.66 19.41 26.17
C ASP A 214 22.70 20.59 25.19
N VAL A 215 23.22 21.74 25.64
CA VAL A 215 23.32 22.98 24.86
C VAL A 215 24.76 23.19 24.37
N PRO A 216 25.15 22.67 23.18
CA PRO A 216 26.46 22.96 22.58
C PRO A 216 26.59 24.42 22.13
N GLY A 217 27.79 25.00 22.26
CA GLY A 217 28.15 26.25 21.58
C GLY A 217 27.98 27.58 22.35
N LEU A 218 27.75 27.56 23.67
CA LEU A 218 27.55 28.80 24.45
C LEU A 218 28.84 29.51 24.95
N ILE A 219 30.02 29.01 24.61
CA ILE A 219 31.29 29.38 25.30
C ILE A 219 32.49 29.65 24.37
N GLU A 220 32.35 29.46 23.05
CA GLU A 220 33.40 29.79 22.08
C GLU A 220 32.92 30.93 21.18
N GLY A 221 33.14 32.19 21.60
CA GLY A 221 32.94 33.36 20.74
C GLY A 221 31.55 33.49 20.11
N ALA A 222 30.50 32.99 20.77
CA ALA A 222 29.12 32.99 20.26
C ALA A 222 28.60 34.42 20.00
N SER A 223 29.08 35.40 20.77
CA SER A 223 28.82 36.83 20.60
C SER A 223 29.48 37.46 19.36
N GLU A 224 30.48 36.83 18.74
CA GLU A 224 31.19 37.33 17.54
C GLU A 224 30.52 36.93 16.21
N GLY A 225 29.31 36.37 16.24
CA GLY A 225 28.47 36.21 15.04
C GLY A 225 28.89 35.08 14.07
N ARG A 226 29.68 34.10 14.52
CA ARG A 226 30.01 32.90 13.73
C ARG A 226 28.84 31.88 13.70
N GLY A 227 27.79 32.23 12.97
CA GLY A 227 26.93 31.30 12.21
C GLY A 227 26.10 30.21 12.90
N LEU A 228 26.13 30.05 14.24
CA LEU A 228 25.48 28.90 14.90
C LEU A 228 24.47 29.26 16.02
N GLY A 229 24.36 30.55 16.42
CA GLY A 229 23.77 30.92 17.71
C GLY A 229 22.26 31.18 17.77
N GLN A 230 21.62 31.83 16.79
CA GLN A 230 20.25 32.35 16.98
C GLN A 230 19.13 31.30 16.87
N ASP A 231 19.26 30.29 16.01
CA ASP A 231 18.23 29.26 15.84
C ASP A 231 18.24 28.23 16.98
N PHE A 232 19.44 27.91 17.49
CA PHE A 232 19.62 26.97 18.58
C PHE A 232 19.21 27.58 19.94
N LEU A 233 19.58 28.84 20.20
CA LEU A 233 19.24 29.51 21.45
C LEU A 233 17.75 29.85 21.60
N ARG A 234 17.00 29.96 20.49
CA ARG A 234 15.52 29.96 20.52
C ARG A 234 14.91 28.71 21.16
N HIS A 235 15.62 27.57 21.17
CA HIS A 235 15.18 26.36 21.86
C HIS A 235 15.42 26.46 23.37
N VAL A 236 16.50 27.13 23.78
CA VAL A 236 16.84 27.42 25.20
C VAL A 236 15.83 28.41 25.80
N GLU A 237 15.36 29.39 25.03
CA GLU A 237 14.28 30.31 25.43
C GLU A 237 12.95 29.62 25.75
N ARG A 238 12.77 28.37 25.32
CA ARG A 238 11.55 27.59 25.56
C ARG A 238 11.68 26.60 26.72
N CYS A 239 12.89 26.41 27.25
CA CYS A 239 13.09 25.59 28.44
C CYS A 239 12.37 26.20 29.66
N ALA A 240 11.84 25.33 30.51
CA ALA A 240 11.29 25.71 31.80
C ALA A 240 12.37 26.16 32.78
N ALA A 241 13.60 25.61 32.68
CA ALA A 241 14.74 25.97 33.52
C ALA A 241 16.09 25.72 32.82
N LEU A 242 17.15 26.32 33.35
CA LEU A 242 18.53 26.13 32.91
C LEU A 242 19.39 25.56 34.04
N VAL A 243 20.30 24.64 33.70
CA VAL A 243 21.26 24.05 34.66
C VAL A 243 22.68 24.38 34.21
N HIS A 244 23.42 25.11 35.06
CA HIS A 244 24.85 25.36 34.88
C HIS A 244 25.64 24.13 35.28
N VAL A 245 26.29 23.49 34.32
CA VAL A 245 27.18 22.35 34.56
C VAL A 245 28.62 22.87 34.64
N VAL A 246 29.20 22.80 35.84
CA VAL A 246 30.53 23.32 36.15
C VAL A 246 31.49 22.15 36.42
N ASP A 247 32.71 22.21 35.88
CA ASP A 247 33.72 21.16 35.99
C ASP A 247 34.57 21.34 37.26
N LEU A 248 34.44 20.44 38.24
CA LEU A 248 35.25 20.50 39.46
C LEU A 248 36.67 19.93 39.29
N ALA A 249 36.91 19.12 38.26
CA ALA A 249 38.18 18.41 38.07
C ALA A 249 39.02 19.02 36.93
N SER A 250 38.84 20.32 36.64
CA SER A 250 39.60 20.99 35.59
C SER A 250 41.06 21.18 36.02
N VAL A 251 41.98 20.75 35.14
CA VAL A 251 43.44 20.90 35.33
C VAL A 251 44.01 22.09 34.53
N GLU A 252 43.14 22.89 33.90
CA GLU A 252 43.55 24.03 33.08
C GLU A 252 43.99 25.21 33.96
N PRO A 253 45.21 25.75 33.76
CA PRO A 253 45.68 26.88 34.55
C PRO A 253 44.79 28.12 34.41
N GLY A 254 44.30 28.65 35.53
CA GLY A 254 43.46 29.86 35.57
C GLY A 254 41.98 29.62 35.37
N ARG A 255 41.53 28.35 35.40
CA ARG A 255 40.14 27.97 35.31
C ARG A 255 39.67 27.40 36.65
N ASP A 256 38.71 28.06 37.28
CA ASP A 256 38.13 27.65 38.55
C ASP A 256 36.59 27.64 38.46
N PRO A 257 35.89 26.88 39.32
CA PRO A 257 34.43 26.75 39.23
C PRO A 257 33.66 28.06 39.35
N VAL A 258 34.20 29.04 40.08
CA VAL A 258 33.56 30.34 40.30
C VAL A 258 33.66 31.18 39.03
N SER A 259 34.86 31.28 38.44
CA SER A 259 35.07 32.00 37.19
C SER A 259 34.34 31.37 36.01
N ASP A 260 34.29 30.03 35.93
CA ASP A 260 33.53 29.30 34.90
C ASP A 260 32.04 29.69 34.91
N LEU A 261 31.41 29.73 36.08
CA LEU A 261 30.00 30.11 36.20
C LEU A 261 29.78 31.56 35.76
N GLU A 262 30.66 32.48 36.15
CA GLU A 262 30.56 33.90 35.75
C GLU A 262 30.69 34.10 34.24
N VAL A 263 31.58 33.34 33.58
CA VAL A 263 31.73 33.40 32.13
C VAL A 263 30.46 32.92 31.44
N ILE A 264 29.91 31.78 31.86
CA ILE A 264 28.67 31.23 31.31
C ILE A 264 27.51 32.24 31.45
N GLU A 265 27.38 32.86 32.62
CA GLU A 265 26.30 33.82 32.88
C GLU A 265 26.44 35.11 32.09
N ARG A 266 27.65 35.63 31.97
CA ARG A 266 27.92 36.83 31.16
C ARG A 266 27.56 36.60 29.68
N GLU A 267 27.82 35.42 29.15
CA GLU A 267 27.43 35.04 27.78
C GLU A 267 25.90 34.93 27.64
N LEU A 268 25.21 34.34 28.62
CA LEU A 268 23.74 34.27 28.64
C LEU A 268 23.08 35.66 28.78
N GLU A 269 23.67 36.56 29.57
CA GLU A 269 23.24 37.95 29.72
C GLU A 269 23.44 38.76 28.43
N GLN A 270 24.56 38.59 27.74
CA GLN A 270 24.84 39.25 26.46
C GLN A 270 23.85 38.86 25.36
N TYR A 271 23.34 37.63 25.40
CA TYR A 271 22.32 37.16 24.46
C TYR A 271 20.93 37.78 24.72
N GLY A 272 20.49 37.84 25.99
CA GLY A 272 19.18 38.37 26.37
C GLY A 272 18.03 37.36 26.26
N GLY A 273 16.80 37.75 26.62
CA GLY A 273 15.60 36.89 26.46
C GLY A 273 15.46 35.70 27.42
N LEU A 274 16.46 35.45 28.29
CA LEU A 274 16.48 34.32 29.23
C LEU A 274 16.32 34.72 30.70
N ALA A 275 16.21 36.00 31.03
CA ALA A 275 16.24 36.47 32.42
C ALA A 275 15.17 35.84 33.32
N ASP A 276 14.02 35.44 32.76
CA ASP A 276 12.88 34.85 33.50
C ASP A 276 13.05 33.37 33.87
N ARG A 277 14.12 32.70 33.44
CA ARG A 277 14.31 31.26 33.64
C ARG A 277 14.83 30.91 35.03
N PRO A 278 14.28 29.95 35.77
CA PRO A 278 14.95 29.43 36.96
C PRO A 278 16.30 28.81 36.62
N ARG A 279 17.31 29.02 37.48
CA ARG A 279 18.67 28.49 37.34
C ARG A 279 18.98 27.49 38.44
N LEU A 280 19.69 26.42 38.09
CA LEU A 280 20.33 25.50 39.02
C LEU A 280 21.82 25.41 38.69
N VAL A 281 22.64 25.08 39.68
CA VAL A 281 24.07 24.83 39.49
C VAL A 281 24.37 23.37 39.81
N ALA A 282 24.96 22.66 38.87
CA ALA A 282 25.46 21.30 39.01
C ALA A 282 27.00 21.31 38.97
N LEU A 283 27.62 21.19 40.14
CA LEU A 283 29.06 21.03 40.29
C LEU A 283 29.42 19.57 40.00
N ASN A 284 29.89 19.28 38.79
CA ASN A 284 30.05 17.94 38.25
C ASN A 284 31.48 17.39 38.43
N LYS A 285 31.62 16.06 38.32
CA LYS A 285 32.87 15.29 38.51
C LYS A 285 33.37 15.18 39.96
N ALA A 286 32.44 15.12 40.92
CA ALA A 286 32.76 14.88 42.33
C ALA A 286 33.33 13.48 42.66
N ASP A 287 33.42 12.59 41.65
CA ASP A 287 34.08 11.27 41.75
C ASP A 287 35.60 11.36 41.77
N VAL A 288 36.18 12.47 41.28
CA VAL A 288 37.62 12.72 41.31
C VAL A 288 38.01 13.31 42.66
N PRO A 289 39.06 12.83 43.35
CA PRO A 289 39.50 13.37 44.65
C PRO A 289 39.70 14.89 44.61
N ASP A 290 40.48 15.39 43.66
CA ASP A 290 40.73 16.83 43.46
C ASP A 290 39.42 17.61 43.23
N GLY A 291 38.45 17.01 42.53
CA GLY A 291 37.14 17.61 42.31
C GLY A 291 36.29 17.67 43.57
N ARG A 292 36.39 16.66 44.44
CA ARG A 292 35.70 16.65 45.73
C ARG A 292 36.29 17.68 46.70
N ASP A 293 37.61 17.76 46.77
CA ASP A 293 38.31 18.79 47.55
C ASP A 293 37.94 20.19 47.03
N MET A 294 37.86 20.37 45.71
CA MET A 294 37.41 21.63 45.10
C MET A 294 35.96 21.98 45.47
N ALA A 295 35.05 21.01 45.52
CA ALA A 295 33.67 21.24 45.95
C ALA A 295 33.60 21.74 47.40
N GLU A 296 34.44 21.19 48.30
CA GLU A 296 34.53 21.65 49.68
C GLU A 296 35.12 23.05 49.79
N ILE A 297 36.16 23.36 48.99
CA ILE A 297 36.77 24.70 48.92
C ILE A 297 35.73 25.73 48.45
N VAL A 298 35.02 25.46 47.35
CA VAL A 298 34.00 26.37 46.81
C VAL A 298 32.82 26.53 47.77
N ALA A 299 32.41 25.47 48.47
CA ALA A 299 31.36 25.55 49.48
C ALA A 299 31.78 26.34 50.74
N ALA A 300 33.08 26.38 51.03
CA ALA A 300 33.65 27.13 52.16
C ALA A 300 34.03 28.58 51.80
N ASP A 301 34.08 28.93 50.50
CA ASP A 301 34.36 30.29 50.03
C ASP A 301 33.19 31.24 50.37
N PRO A 302 33.39 32.22 51.29
CA PRO A 302 32.34 33.14 51.69
C PRO A 302 31.79 33.99 50.54
N ASP A 303 32.62 34.33 49.55
CA ASP A 303 32.22 35.16 48.42
C ASP A 303 31.31 34.37 47.48
N TRP A 304 31.62 33.09 47.25
CA TRP A 304 30.76 32.19 46.48
C TRP A 304 29.40 31.97 47.15
N VAL A 305 29.41 31.65 48.45
CA VAL A 305 28.19 31.39 49.22
C VAL A 305 27.27 32.62 49.22
N ALA A 306 27.84 33.81 49.42
CA ALA A 306 27.08 35.07 49.37
C ALA A 306 26.44 35.30 47.99
N ARG A 307 27.19 35.09 46.91
CA ARG A 307 26.72 35.30 45.52
C ARG A 307 25.61 34.33 45.12
N ILE A 308 25.76 33.05 45.44
CA ILE A 308 24.72 32.04 45.16
C ILE A 308 23.45 32.31 45.97
N ALA A 309 23.60 32.71 47.24
CA ALA A 309 22.47 33.06 48.10
C ALA A 309 21.72 34.30 47.60
N GLU A 310 22.44 35.33 47.13
CA GLU A 310 21.84 36.53 46.53
C GLU A 310 21.04 36.19 45.26
N ARG A 311 21.57 35.29 44.43
CA ARG A 311 20.90 34.84 43.19
C ARG A 311 19.79 33.81 43.45
N GLY A 312 19.78 33.17 44.62
CA GLY A 312 18.80 32.16 45.00
C GLY A 312 18.92 30.84 44.21
N TRP A 313 20.11 30.51 43.71
CA TRP A 313 20.30 29.34 42.84
C TRP A 313 20.60 28.09 43.65
N PRO A 314 19.81 27.00 43.52
CA PRO A 314 20.12 25.73 44.14
C PRO A 314 21.42 25.14 43.56
N VAL A 315 22.33 24.71 44.44
CA VAL A 315 23.62 24.08 44.07
C VAL A 315 23.59 22.60 44.43
N PHE A 316 23.98 21.76 43.48
CA PHE A 316 24.08 20.32 43.63
C PHE A 316 25.49 19.86 43.26
N VAL A 317 26.13 19.12 44.17
CA VAL A 317 27.37 18.40 43.87
C VAL A 317 27.01 17.05 43.27
N VAL A 318 27.48 16.79 42.05
CA VAL A 318 27.06 15.61 41.27
C VAL A 318 28.24 14.89 40.62
N SER A 319 28.02 13.63 40.26
CA SER A 319 28.91 12.89 39.36
C SER A 319 28.09 12.04 38.40
N ALA A 320 28.30 12.27 37.11
CA ALA A 320 27.76 11.41 36.06
C ALA A 320 28.34 9.97 36.12
N ALA A 321 29.55 9.80 36.65
CA ALA A 321 30.24 8.50 36.69
C ALA A 321 29.81 7.64 37.90
N SER A 322 29.73 8.23 39.10
CA SER A 322 29.31 7.52 40.32
C SER A 322 27.79 7.58 40.57
N HIS A 323 27.06 8.38 39.78
CA HIS A 323 25.65 8.72 39.97
C HIS A 323 25.33 9.47 41.27
N GLU A 324 26.34 9.98 41.98
CA GLU A 324 26.17 10.81 43.17
C GLU A 324 25.41 12.11 42.83
N GLY A 325 24.46 12.49 43.69
CA GLY A 325 23.69 13.74 43.59
C GLY A 325 22.70 13.86 42.42
N LEU A 326 22.68 12.89 41.49
CA LEU A 326 21.82 12.95 40.30
C LEU A 326 20.33 12.84 40.64
N ARG A 327 19.99 12.09 41.69
CA ARG A 327 18.61 11.94 42.13
C ARG A 327 18.07 13.28 42.60
N GLU A 328 18.75 13.94 43.52
CA GLU A 328 18.39 15.24 44.08
C GLU A 328 18.25 16.28 42.96
N LEU A 329 19.22 16.33 42.04
CA LEU A 329 19.18 17.20 40.87
C LEU A 329 17.94 16.91 39.99
N SER A 330 17.63 15.63 39.72
CA SER A 330 16.48 15.25 38.90
C SER A 330 15.13 15.66 39.49
N PHE A 331 14.97 15.58 40.82
CA PHE A 331 13.74 16.02 41.50
C PHE A 331 13.65 17.55 41.55
N ALA A 332 14.77 18.25 41.69
CA ALA A 332 14.80 19.71 41.65
C ALA A 332 14.41 20.25 40.27
N MET A 333 14.93 19.65 39.19
CA MET A 333 14.53 19.95 37.82
C MET A 333 13.04 19.68 37.60
N ALA A 334 12.52 18.52 38.04
CA ALA A 334 11.12 18.16 37.89
C ALA A 334 10.16 19.17 38.54
N ARG A 335 10.50 19.65 39.75
CA ARG A 335 9.73 20.68 40.45
C ARG A 335 9.60 21.97 39.65
N LEU A 336 10.71 22.45 39.07
CA LEU A 336 10.70 23.68 38.27
C LEU A 336 9.88 23.53 36.98
N VAL A 337 9.95 22.36 36.34
CA VAL A 337 9.12 22.03 35.18
C VAL A 337 7.63 22.03 35.56
N GLU A 338 7.28 21.43 36.70
CA GLU A 338 5.90 21.37 37.19
C GLU A 338 5.36 22.74 37.61
N GLU A 339 6.15 23.54 38.35
CA GLU A 339 5.81 24.92 38.71
C GLU A 339 5.56 25.74 37.43
N ARG A 340 6.43 25.65 36.42
CA ARG A 340 6.26 26.35 35.14
C ARG A 340 5.01 25.89 34.38
N ARG A 341 4.74 24.58 34.32
CA ARG A 341 3.52 24.02 33.71
C ARG A 341 2.26 24.50 34.42
N SER A 342 2.29 24.64 35.75
CA SER A 342 1.15 25.13 36.55
C SER A 342 0.86 26.63 36.37
N MET A 343 1.88 27.41 36.02
CA MET A 343 1.77 28.85 35.77
C MET A 343 1.42 29.18 34.30
N ALA A 344 1.45 28.20 33.40
CA ALA A 344 1.00 28.39 32.03
C ALA A 344 -0.50 28.73 32.03
N PRO A 345 -0.93 29.75 31.28
CA PRO A 345 -2.34 30.10 31.22
C PRO A 345 -3.15 28.89 30.74
N ILE A 346 -4.26 28.59 31.41
CA ILE A 346 -5.23 27.60 30.95
C ILE A 346 -5.83 28.16 29.66
N VAL A 347 -5.28 27.74 28.52
CA VAL A 347 -5.88 28.00 27.22
C VAL A 347 -7.21 27.25 27.20
N GLU A 348 -8.31 27.94 26.88
CA GLU A 348 -9.61 27.28 26.76
C GLU A 348 -9.51 26.15 25.73
N THR A 349 -10.03 24.97 26.07
CA THR A 349 -9.99 23.79 25.20
C THR A 349 -10.88 24.02 23.98
N GLU A 350 -10.26 24.40 22.87
CA GLU A 350 -10.96 24.56 21.60
C GLU A 350 -11.02 23.22 20.85
N ARG A 351 -12.23 22.86 20.40
CA ARG A 351 -12.38 21.77 19.43
C ARG A 351 -12.23 22.37 18.04
N ILE A 352 -11.03 22.27 17.48
CA ILE A 352 -10.69 22.76 16.15
C ILE A 352 -11.26 21.78 15.13
N VAL A 353 -12.40 22.14 14.52
CA VAL A 353 -12.96 21.39 13.41
C VAL A 353 -12.48 22.03 12.12
N ILE A 354 -11.60 21.36 11.38
CA ILE A 354 -11.32 21.74 10.00
C ILE A 354 -12.55 21.42 9.19
N ARG A 355 -13.40 22.44 8.98
CA ARG A 355 -14.38 22.37 7.92
C ARG A 355 -13.62 22.68 6.63
N PRO A 356 -13.66 21.82 5.60
CA PRO A 356 -13.22 22.25 4.28
C PRO A 356 -13.91 23.58 3.98
N ALA A 357 -13.13 24.58 3.60
CA ALA A 357 -13.63 25.92 3.30
C ALA A 357 -14.89 25.73 2.44
N THR A 358 -16.04 26.17 2.97
CA THR A 358 -17.30 26.04 2.24
C THR A 358 -17.09 26.82 0.96
N ALA A 359 -16.91 26.10 -0.14
CA ALA A 359 -16.74 26.72 -1.43
C ALA A 359 -18.01 27.53 -1.65
N SER A 360 -17.88 28.85 -1.59
CA SER A 360 -18.92 29.84 -1.90
C SER A 360 -19.34 29.79 -3.40
N GLY A 361 -19.14 28.65 -4.06
CA GLY A 361 -19.44 28.40 -5.46
C GLY A 361 -20.79 27.70 -5.64
N PRO A 362 -21.22 27.52 -6.89
CA PRO A 362 -22.43 26.75 -7.21
C PRO A 362 -22.31 25.29 -6.71
N ASP A 363 -23.44 24.67 -6.35
CA ASP A 363 -23.55 23.28 -5.87
C ASP A 363 -22.84 22.25 -6.77
N PHE A 364 -22.68 22.59 -8.06
CA PHE A 364 -21.91 21.86 -9.04
C PHE A 364 -21.42 22.81 -10.17
N THR A 365 -20.44 22.36 -10.94
CA THR A 365 -19.97 23.00 -12.17
C THR A 365 -19.96 21.99 -13.32
N VAL A 366 -20.15 22.47 -14.54
CA VAL A 366 -20.08 21.66 -15.76
C VAL A 366 -19.06 22.29 -16.70
N LYS A 367 -18.10 21.50 -17.18
CA LYS A 367 -17.08 21.93 -18.16
C LYS A 367 -17.08 20.98 -19.35
N GLY A 368 -16.92 21.53 -20.56
CA GLY A 368 -16.64 20.70 -21.73
C GLY A 368 -15.28 20.01 -21.59
N VAL A 369 -15.23 18.74 -21.94
CA VAL A 369 -14.02 17.90 -21.95
C VAL A 369 -13.99 17.08 -23.23
N THR A 370 -12.81 16.65 -23.64
CA THR A 370 -12.67 15.68 -24.74
C THR A 370 -12.50 14.30 -24.13
N VAL A 371 -13.35 13.36 -24.53
CA VAL A 371 -13.36 11.98 -24.05
C VAL A 371 -13.24 11.10 -25.28
N ASP A 372 -12.16 10.33 -25.39
CA ASP A 372 -11.90 9.44 -26.54
C ASP A 372 -11.98 10.15 -27.91
N GLY A 373 -11.59 11.43 -27.97
CA GLY A 373 -11.63 12.25 -29.19
C GLY A 373 -13.01 12.83 -29.53
N ALA A 374 -14.05 12.52 -28.75
CA ALA A 374 -15.39 13.11 -28.85
C ALA A 374 -15.63 14.19 -27.80
N GLN A 375 -16.58 15.08 -28.07
CA GLN A 375 -16.99 16.10 -27.12
C GLN A 375 -17.79 15.46 -25.98
N GLY A 376 -17.45 15.80 -24.74
CA GLY A 376 -18.12 15.35 -23.54
C GLY A 376 -18.18 16.45 -22.49
N TRP A 377 -18.77 16.13 -21.35
CA TRP A 377 -19.09 17.09 -20.29
C TRP A 377 -18.68 16.53 -18.94
N ARG A 378 -17.87 17.27 -18.17
CA ARG A 378 -17.50 16.91 -16.81
C ARG A 378 -18.29 17.72 -15.80
N VAL A 379 -19.02 17.02 -14.94
CA VAL A 379 -19.77 17.55 -13.81
C VAL A 379 -18.93 17.36 -12.54
N ARG A 380 -18.63 18.46 -11.85
CA ARG A 380 -17.92 18.46 -10.55
C ARG A 380 -18.79 19.09 -9.48
N GLY A 381 -18.79 18.53 -8.28
CA GLY A 381 -19.52 19.10 -7.14
C GLY A 381 -19.72 18.10 -6.01
N GLU A 382 -19.77 18.60 -4.77
CA GLU A 382 -19.87 17.74 -3.58
C GLU A 382 -21.11 16.84 -3.62
N LYS A 383 -22.27 17.37 -4.02
CA LYS A 383 -23.54 16.62 -4.05
C LYS A 383 -23.59 15.56 -5.18
N PRO A 384 -23.34 15.89 -6.47
CA PRO A 384 -23.31 14.89 -7.53
C PRO A 384 -22.34 13.74 -7.26
N GLU A 385 -21.09 14.06 -6.90
CA GLU A 385 -20.03 13.08 -6.67
C GLU A 385 -20.37 12.16 -5.48
N ARG A 386 -20.94 12.73 -4.41
CA ARG A 386 -21.43 11.94 -3.27
C ARG A 386 -22.56 11.01 -3.64
N TRP A 387 -23.53 11.45 -4.44
CA TRP A 387 -24.65 10.59 -4.85
C TRP A 387 -24.21 9.44 -5.76
N ILE A 388 -23.20 9.65 -6.59
CA ILE A 388 -22.56 8.59 -7.39
C ILE A 388 -22.01 7.50 -6.46
N ARG A 389 -21.20 7.88 -5.46
CA ARG A 389 -20.61 6.92 -4.49
C ARG A 389 -21.67 6.19 -3.66
N GLN A 390 -22.80 6.82 -3.39
CA GLN A 390 -23.91 6.22 -2.64
C GLN A 390 -24.78 5.27 -3.48
N THR A 391 -24.65 5.26 -4.81
CA THR A 391 -25.54 4.52 -5.71
C THR A 391 -24.98 3.14 -6.01
N ASP A 392 -25.81 2.10 -5.83
CA ASP A 392 -25.51 0.76 -6.32
C ASP A 392 -25.92 0.64 -7.80
N PHE A 393 -24.94 0.73 -8.71
CA PHE A 393 -25.15 0.65 -10.16
C PHE A 393 -25.62 -0.73 -10.65
N SER A 394 -25.60 -1.77 -9.81
CA SER A 394 -26.19 -3.06 -10.15
C SER A 394 -27.72 -3.09 -9.98
N ASN A 395 -28.31 -2.04 -9.38
CA ASN A 395 -29.73 -1.92 -9.10
C ASN A 395 -30.37 -0.80 -9.93
N ASP A 396 -31.21 -1.19 -10.90
CA ASP A 396 -31.89 -0.26 -11.81
C ASP A 396 -32.75 0.80 -11.08
N GLU A 397 -33.35 0.47 -9.94
CA GLU A 397 -34.17 1.42 -9.17
C GLU A 397 -33.30 2.48 -8.48
N ALA A 398 -32.10 2.11 -8.05
CA ALA A 398 -31.12 3.02 -7.49
C ALA A 398 -30.56 3.99 -8.54
N VAL A 399 -30.27 3.49 -9.76
CA VAL A 399 -29.84 4.32 -10.90
C VAL A 399 -30.93 5.32 -11.29
N GLY A 400 -32.19 4.90 -11.34
CA GLY A 400 -33.31 5.80 -11.58
C GLY A 400 -33.47 6.87 -10.49
N PHE A 401 -33.20 6.52 -9.24
CA PHE A 401 -33.21 7.48 -8.12
C PHE A 401 -32.07 8.49 -8.18
N LEU A 402 -30.89 8.08 -8.63
CA LEU A 402 -29.76 8.97 -8.91
C LEU A 402 -30.13 9.99 -10.00
N ALA A 403 -30.72 9.54 -11.11
CA ALA A 403 -31.16 10.41 -12.19
C ALA A 403 -32.16 11.48 -11.69
N ASP A 404 -33.18 11.10 -10.91
CA ASP A 404 -34.12 12.04 -10.31
C ASP A 404 -33.44 13.12 -9.45
N ARG A 405 -32.36 12.74 -8.72
CA ARG A 405 -31.62 13.66 -7.86
C ARG A 405 -30.77 14.62 -8.68
N LEU A 406 -30.07 14.14 -9.71
CA LEU A 406 -29.27 14.97 -10.62
C LEU A 406 -30.14 15.95 -11.39
N ASN A 407 -31.33 15.52 -11.83
CA ASN A 407 -32.29 16.38 -12.52
C ASN A 407 -32.83 17.46 -11.60
N ARG A 408 -33.20 17.11 -10.36
CA ARG A 408 -33.63 18.11 -9.36
C ARG A 408 -32.53 19.10 -9.00
N LEU A 409 -31.26 18.70 -9.09
CA LEU A 409 -30.13 19.59 -8.89
C LEU A 409 -29.91 20.54 -10.07
N GLY A 410 -30.50 20.27 -11.25
CA GLY A 410 -30.36 21.08 -12.45
C GLY A 410 -29.18 20.69 -13.35
N VAL A 411 -28.60 19.50 -13.16
CA VAL A 411 -27.45 19.04 -13.96
C VAL A 411 -27.82 18.90 -15.43
N GLU A 412 -28.98 18.33 -15.73
CA GLU A 412 -29.49 18.15 -17.09
C GLU A 412 -29.76 19.51 -17.77
N GLU A 413 -30.49 20.41 -17.11
CA GLU A 413 -30.75 21.76 -17.62
C GLU A 413 -29.44 22.48 -17.97
N ARG A 414 -28.41 22.34 -17.11
CA ARG A 414 -27.10 22.95 -17.34
C ARG A 414 -26.35 22.34 -18.52
N LEU A 415 -26.43 21.02 -18.71
CA LEU A 415 -25.86 20.32 -19.86
C LEU A 415 -26.51 20.79 -21.17
N VAL A 416 -27.84 20.88 -21.21
CA VAL A 416 -28.57 21.40 -22.37
C VAL A 416 -28.17 22.85 -22.68
N GLN A 417 -28.11 23.72 -21.67
CA GLN A 417 -27.69 25.12 -21.86
C GLN A 417 -26.27 25.26 -22.43
N LEU A 418 -25.38 24.31 -22.12
CA LEU A 418 -24.02 24.30 -22.64
C LEU A 418 -23.92 23.68 -24.04
N GLY A 419 -25.01 23.11 -24.56
CA GLY A 419 -25.09 22.52 -25.88
C GLY A 419 -24.82 21.01 -25.92
N ALA A 420 -25.04 20.30 -24.80
CA ALA A 420 -24.95 18.84 -24.79
C ALA A 420 -26.03 18.23 -25.69
N VAL A 421 -25.63 17.27 -26.51
CA VAL A 421 -26.51 16.54 -27.44
C VAL A 421 -26.72 15.11 -26.92
N GLU A 422 -27.88 14.52 -27.23
CA GLU A 422 -28.14 13.12 -26.89
C GLU A 422 -27.00 12.21 -27.38
N GLY A 423 -26.48 11.39 -26.48
CA GLY A 423 -25.32 10.52 -26.71
C GLY A 423 -23.98 11.10 -26.26
N ASP A 424 -23.91 12.38 -25.88
CA ASP A 424 -22.67 12.96 -25.32
C ASP A 424 -22.27 12.29 -24.00
N ALA A 425 -20.97 12.06 -23.80
CA ALA A 425 -20.46 11.49 -22.55
C ALA A 425 -20.50 12.52 -21.42
N VAL A 426 -21.12 12.17 -20.29
CA VAL A 426 -21.19 12.97 -19.06
C VAL A 426 -20.41 12.28 -17.95
N LEU A 427 -19.34 12.90 -17.48
CA LEU A 427 -18.45 12.38 -16.46
C LEU A 427 -18.76 13.06 -15.13
N ILE A 428 -19.15 12.29 -14.11
CA ILE A 428 -19.42 12.82 -12.77
C ILE A 428 -18.39 12.21 -11.80
N GLY A 429 -17.48 13.04 -11.29
CA GLY A 429 -16.38 12.60 -10.42
C GLY A 429 -15.03 13.25 -10.75
N ASP A 430 -13.99 12.82 -10.05
CA ASP A 430 -12.61 13.26 -10.29
C ASP A 430 -12.08 12.65 -11.60
N PRO A 431 -11.09 13.27 -12.30
CA PRO A 431 -10.63 12.75 -13.59
C PRO A 431 -10.14 11.29 -13.51
N ASP A 432 -9.71 10.86 -12.32
CA ASP A 432 -9.16 9.52 -12.06
C ASP A 432 -10.24 8.51 -11.62
N ASP A 433 -11.44 8.94 -11.20
CA ASP A 433 -12.51 8.07 -10.67
C ASP A 433 -13.93 8.36 -11.17
N ALA A 434 -14.08 9.22 -12.19
CA ALA A 434 -15.39 9.65 -12.68
C ALA A 434 -16.22 8.51 -13.27
N VAL A 435 -17.51 8.50 -12.94
CA VAL A 435 -18.49 7.62 -13.58
C VAL A 435 -19.01 8.30 -14.84
N VAL A 436 -18.98 7.56 -15.94
CA VAL A 436 -19.40 8.04 -17.27
C VAL A 436 -20.85 7.63 -17.53
N PHE A 437 -21.66 8.59 -18.00
CA PHE A 437 -23.05 8.41 -18.39
C PHE A 437 -23.26 8.91 -19.82
N ASP A 438 -24.19 8.30 -20.54
CA ASP A 438 -24.65 8.85 -21.81
C ASP A 438 -25.71 9.91 -21.55
N PHE A 439 -25.52 11.12 -22.07
CA PHE A 439 -26.52 12.17 -21.97
C PHE A 439 -27.77 11.79 -22.75
N ARG A 440 -28.93 11.78 -22.08
CA ARG A 440 -30.23 11.60 -22.72
C ARG A 440 -31.19 12.64 -22.17
N PRO A 441 -31.47 13.73 -22.90
CA PRO A 441 -32.37 14.76 -22.44
C PRO A 441 -33.78 14.17 -22.29
N SER A 442 -34.31 14.26 -21.08
CA SER A 442 -35.71 14.04 -20.80
C SER A 442 -36.50 15.25 -21.33
N MET A 443 -37.24 15.04 -22.43
CA MET A 443 -38.16 16.05 -22.96
C MET A 443 -39.08 16.57 -21.85
N GLU A 444 -39.14 17.88 -21.65
CA GLU A 444 -39.84 18.54 -20.54
C GLU A 444 -41.30 18.07 -20.37
N ALA A 445 -41.58 17.63 -19.13
CA ALA A 445 -42.81 17.77 -18.36
C ALA A 445 -44.16 17.55 -19.06
N GLY A 446 -44.68 16.32 -18.96
CA GLY A 446 -46.11 16.03 -19.09
C GLY A 446 -46.41 14.61 -18.65
N ALA A 447 -47.29 14.45 -17.67
CA ALA A 447 -47.66 13.16 -17.11
C ALA A 447 -48.14 12.18 -18.18
N GLU A 448 -47.42 11.07 -18.37
CA GLU A 448 -47.95 9.72 -18.63
C GLU A 448 -46.76 8.78 -18.88
N MET A 449 -46.64 7.75 -18.05
CA MET A 449 -46.12 6.40 -18.37
C MET A 449 -45.97 5.62 -17.06
N LEU A 450 -47.09 5.43 -16.37
CA LEU A 450 -47.24 4.30 -15.46
C LEU A 450 -47.59 3.08 -16.32
N GLY A 451 -46.58 2.51 -16.98
CA GLY A 451 -46.66 1.14 -17.46
C GLY A 451 -46.87 0.20 -16.27
N ARG A 452 -47.67 -0.86 -16.45
CA ARG A 452 -47.78 -1.91 -15.44
C ARG A 452 -46.41 -2.56 -15.24
N ARG A 453 -46.18 -3.06 -14.02
CA ARG A 453 -44.94 -3.71 -13.57
C ARG A 453 -44.34 -4.60 -14.68
N GLY A 454 -43.17 -4.21 -15.20
CA GLY A 454 -42.38 -5.01 -16.15
C GLY A 454 -42.43 -4.58 -17.63
N GLU A 455 -43.16 -3.52 -18.00
CA GLU A 455 -43.17 -3.03 -19.38
C GLU A 455 -42.76 -1.56 -19.48
N ASP A 456 -41.61 -1.32 -20.13
CA ASP A 456 -41.17 0.00 -20.59
C ASP A 456 -41.20 0.01 -22.12
N GLN A 457 -41.90 0.99 -22.72
CA GLN A 457 -42.03 1.09 -24.19
C GLN A 457 -40.73 1.54 -24.88
N ARG A 458 -39.69 1.90 -24.13
CA ARG A 458 -38.32 2.16 -24.63
C ARG A 458 -37.58 0.91 -25.14
N PHE A 459 -38.17 -0.29 -25.01
CA PHE A 459 -37.64 -1.55 -25.54
C PHE A 459 -38.07 -1.87 -26.99
N THR A 460 -38.70 -0.94 -27.71
CA THR A 460 -39.09 -1.14 -29.11
C THR A 460 -37.95 -0.95 -30.12
N THR A 461 -36.79 -0.42 -29.71
CA THR A 461 -35.56 -0.48 -30.50
C THR A 461 -34.72 -1.70 -30.12
N THR A 462 -34.59 -2.60 -31.10
CA THR A 462 -33.99 -3.93 -31.02
C THR A 462 -32.53 -3.88 -30.56
N ARG A 463 -32.25 -4.31 -29.33
CA ARG A 463 -30.87 -4.51 -28.83
C ARG A 463 -30.31 -5.83 -29.40
N PRO A 464 -29.08 -5.85 -29.95
CA PRO A 464 -28.44 -7.08 -30.46
C PRO A 464 -28.38 -8.22 -29.43
N ALA A 465 -28.29 -7.90 -28.14
CA ALA A 465 -28.31 -8.88 -27.05
C ALA A 465 -29.67 -9.55 -26.83
N ALA A 466 -30.78 -8.83 -27.07
CA ALA A 466 -32.13 -9.38 -26.97
C ALA A 466 -32.44 -10.29 -28.17
N GLN A 467 -31.95 -9.91 -29.36
CA GLN A 467 -32.00 -10.73 -30.55
C GLN A 467 -31.17 -12.01 -30.38
N ARG A 468 -29.92 -11.91 -29.88
CA ARG A 468 -29.09 -13.07 -29.52
C ARG A 468 -29.77 -14.01 -28.53
N ARG A 469 -30.45 -13.46 -27.52
CA ARG A 469 -31.16 -14.28 -26.52
C ARG A 469 -32.34 -15.03 -27.14
N ARG A 470 -33.10 -14.37 -28.03
CA ARG A 470 -34.20 -15.00 -28.80
C ARG A 470 -33.70 -16.05 -29.79
N GLU A 471 -32.56 -15.83 -30.46
CA GLU A 471 -31.93 -16.79 -31.37
C GLU A 471 -31.40 -18.02 -30.62
N ILE A 472 -30.79 -17.81 -29.45
CA ILE A 472 -30.37 -18.89 -28.54
C ILE A 472 -31.59 -19.68 -28.05
N ASP A 473 -32.65 -18.99 -27.62
CA ASP A 473 -33.90 -19.63 -27.17
C ASP A 473 -34.60 -20.42 -28.28
N ALA A 474 -34.60 -19.90 -29.51
CA ALA A 474 -35.15 -20.60 -30.68
C ALA A 474 -34.34 -21.86 -31.04
N ALA A 475 -33.00 -21.80 -30.94
CA ALA A 475 -32.10 -22.91 -31.24
C ALA A 475 -32.02 -23.97 -30.12
N MET A 476 -32.47 -23.66 -28.90
CA MET A 476 -32.59 -24.61 -27.80
C MET A 476 -33.59 -25.74 -28.10
N GLY A 477 -34.56 -25.51 -28.98
CA GLY A 477 -35.54 -26.51 -29.41
C GLY A 477 -34.94 -27.62 -30.30
N SER A 478 -33.76 -27.39 -30.89
CA SER A 478 -33.08 -28.33 -31.79
C SER A 478 -31.73 -28.82 -31.24
N ARG A 479 -31.54 -28.79 -29.92
CA ARG A 479 -30.26 -29.16 -29.27
C ARG A 479 -30.01 -30.66 -29.36
N ALA A 480 -28.73 -31.06 -29.43
CA ALA A 480 -28.33 -32.46 -29.29
C ALA A 480 -28.44 -32.93 -27.82
N GLU A 481 -28.51 -34.24 -27.61
CA GLU A 481 -28.60 -34.82 -26.27
C GLU A 481 -27.29 -34.55 -25.48
N GLY A 482 -27.40 -33.85 -24.35
CA GLY A 482 -26.24 -33.40 -23.56
C GLY A 482 -25.73 -31.98 -23.86
N GLU A 483 -26.25 -31.30 -24.89
CA GLU A 483 -25.82 -29.95 -25.27
C GLU A 483 -26.43 -28.88 -24.32
N THR A 484 -25.58 -28.05 -23.71
CA THR A 484 -26.01 -27.00 -22.77
C THR A 484 -26.38 -25.72 -23.51
N ARG A 485 -27.13 -24.83 -22.86
CA ARG A 485 -27.50 -23.51 -23.42
C ARG A 485 -26.28 -22.66 -23.79
N ALA A 486 -25.15 -22.85 -23.11
CA ALA A 486 -23.89 -22.18 -23.42
C ALA A 486 -23.20 -22.76 -24.66
N ASP A 487 -23.46 -24.03 -25.00
CA ASP A 487 -22.95 -24.69 -26.21
C ASP A 487 -23.77 -24.25 -27.42
N VAL A 488 -25.10 -24.24 -27.29
CA VAL A 488 -26.03 -23.68 -28.28
C VAL A 488 -25.71 -22.21 -28.56
N ALA A 489 -25.42 -21.40 -27.53
CA ALA A 489 -25.03 -20.00 -27.71
C ALA A 489 -23.69 -19.79 -28.45
N ARG A 490 -22.76 -20.73 -28.36
CA ARG A 490 -21.47 -20.69 -29.06
C ARG A 490 -21.59 -21.14 -30.52
N ARG A 491 -22.48 -22.08 -30.82
CA ARG A 491 -22.78 -22.53 -32.19
C ARG A 491 -23.37 -21.42 -33.08
N ILE A 492 -24.04 -20.44 -32.48
CA ILE A 492 -24.78 -19.37 -33.17
C ILE A 492 -24.00 -18.03 -33.17
N GLY A 493 -22.87 -17.94 -32.45
CA GLY A 493 -21.99 -16.77 -32.47
C GLY A 493 -21.25 -16.60 -33.81
N PRO A 494 -20.75 -15.39 -34.15
CA PRO A 494 -20.03 -15.16 -35.40
C PRO A 494 -18.82 -16.09 -35.51
N ALA A 495 -18.82 -16.94 -36.53
CA ALA A 495 -17.76 -17.90 -36.76
C ALA A 495 -16.45 -17.16 -37.14
N GLY A 496 -15.36 -17.47 -36.44
CA GLY A 496 -14.00 -17.10 -36.85
C GLY A 496 -13.22 -16.21 -35.89
N THR A 497 -13.85 -15.47 -34.98
CA THR A 497 -13.14 -14.57 -34.05
C THR A 497 -13.19 -15.07 -32.60
N ARG A 498 -12.03 -15.13 -31.93
CA ARG A 498 -11.85 -15.43 -30.50
C ARG A 498 -12.24 -14.20 -29.66
N PRO A 499 -13.46 -14.15 -29.07
CA PRO A 499 -13.96 -12.93 -28.43
C PRO A 499 -13.16 -12.54 -27.19
N ALA A 500 -12.59 -13.54 -26.51
CA ALA A 500 -11.75 -13.36 -25.33
C ALA A 500 -10.44 -12.61 -25.62
N VAL A 501 -10.01 -12.55 -26.89
CA VAL A 501 -8.77 -11.85 -27.30
C VAL A 501 -9.12 -10.59 -28.08
N ALA A 502 -10.12 -10.65 -28.98
CA ALA A 502 -10.57 -9.48 -29.74
C ALA A 502 -11.14 -8.36 -28.86
N GLY A 503 -11.77 -8.70 -27.73
CA GLY A 503 -12.32 -7.75 -26.76
C GLY A 503 -11.42 -7.45 -25.57
N ALA A 504 -10.14 -7.85 -25.62
CA ALA A 504 -9.20 -7.61 -24.53
C ALA A 504 -8.83 -6.12 -24.45
N HIS A 505 -9.07 -5.49 -23.29
CA HIS A 505 -8.63 -4.12 -23.04
C HIS A 505 -7.13 -4.09 -22.78
N ARG A 506 -6.59 -5.07 -22.04
CA ARG A 506 -5.17 -5.17 -21.71
C ARG A 506 -4.60 -6.52 -22.09
N VAL A 507 -3.51 -6.51 -22.87
CA VAL A 507 -2.86 -7.72 -23.36
C VAL A 507 -1.38 -7.72 -23.01
N VAL A 508 -0.89 -8.85 -22.48
CA VAL A 508 0.54 -9.13 -22.39
C VAL A 508 0.97 -9.91 -23.62
N VAL A 509 1.99 -9.45 -24.32
CA VAL A 509 2.61 -10.19 -25.43
C VAL A 509 4.02 -10.57 -25.01
N LYS A 510 4.32 -11.87 -25.05
CA LYS A 510 5.67 -12.39 -24.84
C LYS A 510 6.30 -12.76 -26.16
N VAL A 511 7.54 -12.35 -26.37
CA VAL A 511 8.34 -12.74 -27.53
C VAL A 511 9.64 -13.42 -27.08
N GLY A 512 9.93 -14.60 -27.67
CA GLY A 512 11.15 -15.36 -27.40
C GLY A 512 12.36 -14.87 -28.20
N SER A 513 13.57 -15.20 -27.74
CA SER A 513 14.81 -14.80 -28.42
C SER A 513 14.87 -15.29 -29.87
N SER A 514 14.49 -16.55 -30.14
CA SER A 514 14.50 -17.13 -31.50
C SER A 514 13.59 -16.40 -32.49
N SER A 515 12.53 -15.75 -32.01
CA SER A 515 11.61 -14.97 -32.83
C SER A 515 12.20 -13.60 -33.22
N LEU A 516 13.20 -13.11 -32.49
CA LEU A 516 13.82 -11.78 -32.68
C LEU A 516 15.27 -11.83 -33.15
N THR A 517 15.94 -12.98 -33.10
CA THR A 517 17.38 -13.09 -33.37
C THR A 517 17.67 -13.74 -34.72
N THR A 518 18.78 -13.33 -35.34
CA THR A 518 19.31 -13.98 -36.54
C THR A 518 20.15 -15.22 -36.20
N ALA A 519 20.39 -16.10 -37.18
CA ALA A 519 21.27 -17.26 -37.02
C ALA A 519 22.74 -16.89 -36.75
N ALA A 520 23.16 -15.69 -37.15
CA ALA A 520 24.51 -15.17 -36.95
C ALA A 520 24.74 -14.51 -35.57
N GLY A 521 23.69 -14.42 -34.74
CA GLY A 521 23.71 -13.70 -33.47
C GLY A 521 23.31 -12.22 -33.63
N GLY A 522 22.63 -11.68 -32.61
CA GLY A 522 22.06 -10.32 -32.64
C GLY A 522 20.58 -10.28 -33.03
N ILE A 523 19.97 -9.10 -32.89
CA ILE A 523 18.55 -8.85 -33.15
C ILE A 523 18.33 -8.56 -34.64
N ASP A 524 17.35 -9.24 -35.23
CA ASP A 524 16.84 -9.07 -36.60
C ASP A 524 15.94 -7.83 -36.66
N PRO A 525 16.36 -6.76 -37.37
CA PRO A 525 15.59 -5.52 -37.44
C PRO A 525 14.21 -5.69 -38.09
N ASP A 526 14.10 -6.53 -39.13
CA ASP A 526 12.85 -6.70 -39.88
C ASP A 526 11.81 -7.44 -39.04
N ARG A 527 12.24 -8.47 -38.30
CA ARG A 527 11.36 -9.19 -37.36
C ARG A 527 10.92 -8.31 -36.19
N LEU A 528 11.81 -7.47 -35.68
CA LEU A 528 11.51 -6.51 -34.62
C LEU A 528 10.48 -5.48 -35.10
N ALA A 529 10.69 -4.89 -36.28
CA ALA A 529 9.79 -3.93 -36.88
C ALA A 529 8.40 -4.53 -37.13
N ALA A 530 8.34 -5.74 -37.72
CA ALA A 530 7.07 -6.43 -37.96
C ALA A 530 6.29 -6.73 -36.66
N LEU A 531 7.00 -7.10 -35.58
CA LEU A 531 6.37 -7.26 -34.27
C LEU A 531 5.83 -5.92 -33.76
N VAL A 532 6.63 -4.85 -33.79
CA VAL A 532 6.23 -3.53 -33.32
C VAL A 532 5.04 -2.99 -34.12
N ASP A 533 5.01 -3.19 -35.44
CA ASP A 533 3.87 -2.82 -36.29
C ASP A 533 2.58 -3.53 -35.83
N ALA A 534 2.65 -4.82 -35.51
CA ALA A 534 1.51 -5.57 -34.98
C ALA A 534 1.04 -5.05 -33.60
N LEU A 535 1.97 -4.72 -32.71
CA LEU A 535 1.67 -4.18 -31.38
C LEU A 535 1.12 -2.75 -31.46
N ALA A 536 1.66 -1.91 -32.34
CA ALA A 536 1.19 -0.56 -32.60
C ALA A 536 -0.22 -0.58 -33.20
N ALA A 537 -0.50 -1.51 -34.11
CA ALA A 537 -1.86 -1.70 -34.64
C ALA A 537 -2.87 -2.09 -33.55
N ALA A 538 -2.46 -2.87 -32.53
CA ALA A 538 -3.30 -3.15 -31.37
C ALA A 538 -3.50 -1.90 -30.48
N ARG A 539 -2.44 -1.13 -30.21
CA ARG A 539 -2.54 0.16 -29.49
C ARG A 539 -3.49 1.14 -30.18
N ALA A 540 -3.45 1.22 -31.51
CA ALA A 540 -4.32 2.08 -32.30
C ALA A 540 -5.81 1.70 -32.20
N ARG A 541 -6.13 0.44 -31.83
CA ARG A 541 -7.50 -0.02 -31.54
C ARG A 541 -7.95 0.26 -30.10
N GLY A 542 -7.11 0.91 -29.28
CA GLY A 542 -7.40 1.19 -27.88
C GLY A 542 -6.98 0.08 -26.90
N THR A 543 -6.30 -0.97 -27.37
CA THR A 543 -5.76 -2.01 -26.48
C THR A 543 -4.53 -1.49 -25.73
N GLU A 544 -4.44 -1.72 -24.43
CA GLU A 544 -3.22 -1.57 -23.65
C GLU A 544 -2.30 -2.77 -23.87
N VAL A 545 -1.05 -2.50 -24.23
CA VAL A 545 -0.07 -3.54 -24.56
C VAL A 545 1.10 -3.49 -23.59
N VAL A 546 1.42 -4.63 -23.00
CA VAL A 546 2.64 -4.86 -22.24
C VAL A 546 3.48 -5.90 -22.97
N LEU A 547 4.72 -5.55 -23.29
CA LEU A 547 5.63 -6.43 -24.02
C LEU A 547 6.61 -7.09 -23.05
N VAL A 548 6.70 -8.41 -23.05
CA VAL A 548 7.72 -9.18 -22.34
C VAL A 548 8.70 -9.74 -23.37
N SER A 549 9.89 -9.17 -23.45
CA SER A 549 10.86 -9.52 -24.49
C SER A 549 12.03 -10.32 -23.92
N SER A 550 12.41 -11.41 -24.60
CA SER A 550 13.75 -11.99 -24.45
C SER A 550 14.75 -11.32 -25.42
N GLY A 551 15.98 -11.85 -25.50
CA GLY A 551 16.95 -11.46 -26.52
C GLY A 551 18.09 -10.56 -26.03
N ALA A 552 18.10 -10.13 -24.77
CA ALA A 552 19.17 -9.28 -24.22
C ALA A 552 20.56 -9.91 -24.38
N ILE A 553 20.74 -11.18 -23.97
CA ILE A 553 22.01 -11.90 -24.16
C ILE A 553 22.42 -11.92 -25.64
N ALA A 554 21.47 -12.23 -26.54
CA ALA A 554 21.73 -12.34 -27.98
C ALA A 554 22.13 -10.99 -28.59
N ALA A 555 21.53 -9.89 -28.14
CA ALA A 555 21.90 -8.53 -28.50
C ALA A 555 23.32 -8.16 -28.01
N GLY A 556 23.76 -8.71 -26.88
CA GLY A 556 25.08 -8.45 -26.30
C GLY A 556 26.22 -9.31 -26.88
N LEU A 557 25.93 -10.38 -27.63
CA LEU A 557 26.97 -11.28 -28.16
C LEU A 557 27.91 -10.57 -29.15
N ALA A 558 27.36 -9.93 -30.17
CA ALA A 558 28.16 -9.27 -31.21
C ALA A 558 29.02 -8.09 -30.65
N PRO A 559 28.49 -7.17 -29.83
CA PRO A 559 29.29 -6.12 -29.19
C PRO A 559 30.43 -6.64 -28.31
N LEU A 560 30.25 -7.80 -27.67
CA LEU A 560 31.26 -8.43 -26.83
C LEU A 560 32.23 -9.33 -27.61
N GLY A 561 32.12 -9.40 -28.95
CA GLY A 561 32.95 -10.28 -29.78
C GLY A 561 32.72 -11.77 -29.53
N LEU A 562 31.56 -12.15 -29.00
CA LEU A 562 31.22 -13.53 -28.67
C LEU A 562 30.52 -14.20 -29.86
N ALA A 563 31.16 -15.21 -30.45
CA ALA A 563 30.61 -15.95 -31.60
C ALA A 563 29.42 -16.86 -31.23
N ARG A 564 29.27 -17.22 -29.95
CA ARG A 564 28.20 -18.08 -29.45
C ARG A 564 27.81 -17.69 -28.03
N ARG A 565 26.61 -18.10 -27.63
CA ARG A 565 26.13 -17.92 -26.26
C ARG A 565 27.10 -18.54 -25.24
N PRO A 566 27.58 -17.79 -24.24
CA PRO A 566 28.44 -18.34 -23.18
C PRO A 566 27.70 -19.39 -22.36
N ARG A 567 28.45 -20.33 -21.73
CA ARG A 567 27.89 -21.31 -20.78
C ARG A 567 27.96 -20.84 -19.33
N ALA A 568 28.94 -20.01 -18.99
CA ALA A 568 29.14 -19.52 -17.65
C ALA A 568 28.10 -18.43 -17.31
N LEU A 569 27.49 -18.55 -16.14
CA LEU A 569 26.46 -17.63 -15.64
C LEU A 569 26.92 -16.16 -15.71
N ALA A 570 28.07 -15.85 -15.12
CA ALA A 570 28.60 -14.49 -15.09
C ALA A 570 28.80 -13.89 -16.49
N ALA A 571 29.24 -14.71 -17.46
CA ALA A 571 29.42 -14.26 -18.85
C ALA A 571 28.08 -14.02 -19.56
N GLN A 572 27.05 -14.79 -19.22
CA GLN A 572 25.70 -14.57 -19.73
C GLN A 572 25.06 -13.33 -19.10
N GLN A 573 25.27 -13.08 -17.80
CA GLN A 573 24.82 -11.85 -17.13
C GLN A 573 25.51 -10.61 -17.70
N ALA A 574 26.81 -10.69 -17.97
CA ALA A 574 27.54 -9.61 -18.65
C ALA A 574 26.99 -9.35 -20.06
N ALA A 575 26.73 -10.40 -20.84
CA ALA A 575 26.11 -10.27 -22.16
C ALA A 575 24.68 -9.72 -22.09
N ALA A 576 23.88 -10.14 -21.11
CA ALA A 576 22.54 -9.60 -20.87
C ALA A 576 22.60 -8.11 -20.51
N SER A 577 23.51 -7.71 -19.62
CA SER A 577 23.69 -6.31 -19.21
C SER A 577 24.01 -5.39 -20.40
N VAL A 578 24.97 -5.77 -21.24
CA VAL A 578 25.33 -5.01 -22.46
C VAL A 578 24.18 -5.01 -23.46
N GLY A 579 23.60 -6.18 -23.72
CA GLY A 579 22.58 -6.31 -24.74
C GLY A 579 21.20 -5.77 -24.34
N GLN A 580 20.92 -5.63 -23.05
CA GLN A 580 19.66 -5.05 -22.55
C GLN A 580 19.50 -3.60 -22.99
N GLY A 581 20.55 -2.79 -22.86
CA GLY A 581 20.52 -1.40 -23.34
C GLY A 581 20.29 -1.31 -24.84
N LEU A 582 20.92 -2.19 -25.62
CA LEU A 582 20.75 -2.26 -27.08
C LEU A 582 19.34 -2.70 -27.48
N LEU A 583 18.80 -3.70 -26.79
CA LEU A 583 17.46 -4.23 -27.04
C LEU A 583 16.39 -3.15 -26.79
N VAL A 584 16.46 -2.49 -25.63
CA VAL A 584 15.51 -1.42 -25.26
C VAL A 584 15.63 -0.22 -26.19
N HIS A 585 16.84 0.17 -26.57
CA HIS A 585 17.06 1.26 -27.53
C HIS A 585 16.37 0.96 -28.87
N ARG A 586 16.50 -0.27 -29.39
CA ARG A 586 15.85 -0.68 -30.64
C ARG A 586 14.33 -0.68 -30.54
N TYR A 587 13.77 -1.22 -29.46
CA TYR A 587 12.31 -1.11 -29.23
C TYR A 587 11.85 0.34 -29.16
N THR A 588 12.57 1.19 -28.42
CA THR A 588 12.23 2.61 -28.29
C THR A 588 12.22 3.30 -29.66
N ALA A 589 13.22 3.02 -30.50
CA ALA A 589 13.31 3.58 -31.84
C ALA A 589 12.17 3.10 -32.76
N GLU A 590 11.85 1.80 -32.73
CA GLU A 590 10.78 1.24 -33.57
C GLU A 590 9.38 1.69 -33.11
N PHE A 591 9.10 1.74 -31.81
CA PHE A 591 7.82 2.24 -31.30
C PHE A 591 7.65 3.74 -31.54
N ALA A 592 8.74 4.53 -31.53
CA ALA A 592 8.70 5.95 -31.82
C ALA A 592 8.23 6.25 -33.26
N ARG A 593 8.46 5.35 -34.23
CA ARG A 593 7.90 5.48 -35.60
C ARG A 593 6.37 5.53 -35.61
N HIS A 594 5.74 4.96 -34.60
CA HIS A 594 4.28 4.93 -34.42
C HIS A 594 3.78 5.98 -33.41
N GLY A 595 4.65 6.90 -32.96
CA GLY A 595 4.31 7.90 -31.94
C GLY A 595 4.10 7.32 -30.54
N LEU A 596 4.56 6.08 -30.30
CA LEU A 596 4.40 5.40 -29.01
C LEU A 596 5.68 5.54 -28.19
N VAL A 597 5.52 5.87 -26.91
CA VAL A 597 6.61 5.91 -25.93
C VAL A 597 6.72 4.56 -25.24
N THR A 598 7.95 4.09 -25.02
CA THR A 598 8.22 2.84 -24.29
C THR A 598 8.85 3.10 -22.93
N GLY A 599 8.49 2.29 -21.93
CA GLY A 599 9.10 2.31 -20.61
C GLY A 599 9.83 1.01 -20.33
N GLN A 600 11.12 1.06 -20.00
CA GLN A 600 11.85 -0.15 -19.61
C GLN A 600 11.47 -0.57 -18.19
N VAL A 601 11.19 -1.86 -18.03
CA VAL A 601 10.91 -2.47 -16.73
C VAL A 601 11.76 -3.73 -16.57
N LEU A 602 12.57 -3.79 -15.51
CA LEU A 602 13.36 -4.96 -15.15
C LEU A 602 12.81 -5.55 -13.87
N LEU A 603 12.37 -6.81 -13.92
CA LEU A 603 11.81 -7.53 -12.78
C LEU A 603 12.46 -8.90 -12.67
N THR A 604 12.70 -9.37 -11.46
CA THR A 604 12.93 -10.78 -11.19
C THR A 604 11.61 -11.46 -10.80
N GLN A 605 11.58 -12.79 -10.80
CA GLN A 605 10.46 -13.50 -10.18
C GLN A 605 10.24 -13.09 -8.73
N ASP A 606 11.34 -12.84 -8.00
CA ASP A 606 11.32 -12.46 -6.60
C ASP A 606 10.66 -11.09 -6.35
N ASP A 607 10.80 -10.16 -7.29
CA ASP A 607 10.15 -8.84 -7.20
C ASP A 607 8.63 -8.94 -7.30
N VAL A 608 8.14 -9.93 -8.05
CA VAL A 608 6.71 -10.21 -8.18
C VAL A 608 6.22 -11.11 -7.04
N THR A 609 7.12 -11.70 -6.24
CA THR A 609 6.75 -12.59 -5.13
C THR A 609 6.64 -11.89 -3.78
N ARG A 610 7.46 -10.86 -3.51
CA ARG A 610 7.41 -10.14 -2.22
C ARG A 610 6.33 -9.06 -2.22
N ARG A 611 5.50 -9.01 -1.17
CA ARG A 611 4.31 -8.13 -1.10
C ARG A 611 4.62 -6.63 -1.28
N SER A 612 5.75 -6.15 -0.74
CA SER A 612 6.19 -4.75 -0.90
C SER A 612 6.60 -4.45 -2.34
N HIS A 613 7.41 -5.31 -2.95
CA HIS A 613 7.88 -5.15 -4.33
C HIS A 613 6.75 -5.34 -5.35
N TYR A 614 5.86 -6.30 -5.13
CA TYR A 614 4.67 -6.53 -5.95
C TYR A 614 3.80 -5.28 -6.06
N ARG A 615 3.48 -4.62 -4.94
CA ARG A 615 2.68 -3.39 -4.95
C ARG A 615 3.35 -2.27 -5.75
N ASN A 616 4.66 -2.08 -5.55
CA ASN A 616 5.42 -1.07 -6.26
C ASN A 616 5.48 -1.36 -7.77
N ALA A 617 5.67 -2.63 -8.15
CA ALA A 617 5.64 -3.07 -9.54
C ALA A 617 4.26 -2.86 -10.16
N THR A 618 3.16 -3.21 -9.47
CA THR A 618 1.79 -2.94 -9.93
C THR A 618 1.56 -1.46 -10.16
N GLN A 619 1.88 -0.60 -9.17
CA GLN A 619 1.68 0.85 -9.27
C GLN A 619 2.48 1.45 -10.43
N THR A 620 3.73 1.01 -10.62
CA THR A 620 4.57 1.48 -11.73
C THR A 620 3.98 1.06 -13.07
N MET A 621 3.56 -0.20 -13.21
CA MET A 621 2.97 -0.70 -14.46
C MET A 621 1.63 -0.04 -14.77
N ASP A 622 0.75 0.11 -13.77
CA ASP A 622 -0.54 0.80 -13.94
C ASP A 622 -0.31 2.27 -14.34
N ARG A 623 0.64 2.98 -13.70
CA ARG A 623 0.96 4.37 -14.06
C ARG A 623 1.56 4.52 -15.45
N LEU A 624 2.42 3.60 -15.89
CA LEU A 624 2.96 3.61 -17.26
C LEU A 624 1.84 3.47 -18.29
N LEU A 625 0.89 2.55 -18.05
CA LEU A 625 -0.24 2.31 -18.95
C LEU A 625 -1.20 3.51 -19.00
N GLU A 626 -1.51 4.13 -17.85
CA GLU A 626 -2.29 5.37 -17.76
C GLU A 626 -1.68 6.52 -18.56
N LEU A 627 -0.34 6.61 -18.57
CA LEU A 627 0.40 7.61 -19.36
C LEU A 627 0.47 7.26 -20.86
N GLY A 628 -0.16 6.16 -21.28
CA GLY A 628 -0.15 5.68 -22.67
C GLY A 628 1.16 5.03 -23.10
N VAL A 629 2.10 4.83 -22.17
CA VAL A 629 3.42 4.23 -22.41
C VAL A 629 3.27 2.72 -22.59
N VAL A 630 4.03 2.13 -23.52
CA VAL A 630 4.13 0.67 -23.71
C VAL A 630 5.25 0.12 -22.81
N PRO A 631 4.95 -0.62 -21.73
CA PRO A 631 5.98 -1.19 -20.89
C PRO A 631 6.70 -2.33 -21.62
N VAL A 632 8.02 -2.27 -21.69
CA VAL A 632 8.90 -3.31 -22.22
C VAL A 632 9.60 -3.97 -21.03
N VAL A 633 9.06 -5.12 -20.64
CA VAL A 633 9.49 -5.90 -19.48
C VAL A 633 10.52 -6.95 -19.90
N ASN A 634 11.60 -7.06 -19.14
CA ASN A 634 12.53 -8.18 -19.23
C ASN A 634 12.98 -8.61 -17.83
N GLU A 635 13.56 -9.79 -17.72
CA GLU A 635 14.15 -10.28 -16.48
C GLU A 635 15.38 -9.44 -16.09
N ASN A 636 15.54 -9.15 -14.80
CA ASN A 636 16.76 -8.52 -14.29
C ASN A 636 17.87 -9.58 -14.10
N ASP A 637 18.49 -9.99 -15.20
CA ASP A 637 19.53 -11.04 -15.24
C ASP A 637 20.70 -10.80 -14.27
N THR A 638 20.98 -9.54 -13.88
CA THR A 638 22.12 -9.21 -13.01
C THR A 638 21.93 -9.69 -11.57
N VAL A 639 20.68 -9.68 -11.08
CA VAL A 639 20.35 -9.99 -9.69
C VAL A 639 19.51 -11.26 -9.54
N ALA A 640 19.15 -11.91 -10.65
CA ALA A 640 18.50 -13.22 -10.64
C ALA A 640 19.50 -14.29 -10.13
N THR A 641 19.22 -14.87 -8.95
CA THR A 641 20.11 -15.82 -8.25
C THR A 641 19.75 -17.29 -8.44
N SER A 642 18.54 -17.60 -8.91
CA SER A 642 18.11 -18.96 -9.19
C SER A 642 18.95 -19.56 -10.33
N GLU A 643 19.43 -20.80 -10.17
CA GLU A 643 20.11 -21.56 -11.22
C GLU A 643 19.36 -21.38 -12.53
N ILE A 644 19.97 -20.70 -13.51
CA ILE A 644 19.26 -20.36 -14.73
C ILE A 644 18.94 -21.64 -15.51
N ARG A 645 17.78 -22.25 -15.23
CA ARG A 645 17.04 -23.05 -16.21
C ARG A 645 16.42 -22.05 -17.17
N PHE A 646 17.25 -21.62 -18.10
CA PHE A 646 16.96 -20.63 -19.12
C PHE A 646 15.60 -20.87 -19.79
N GLY A 647 14.74 -19.85 -19.79
CA GLY A 647 13.35 -19.94 -20.31
C GLY A 647 12.33 -19.12 -19.53
N ASP A 648 12.76 -18.33 -18.54
CA ASP A 648 11.89 -17.81 -17.50
C ASP A 648 11.06 -16.59 -17.91
N ASN A 649 11.32 -15.98 -19.08
CA ASN A 649 10.44 -14.93 -19.60
C ASN A 649 9.03 -15.43 -19.95
N ASP A 650 8.84 -16.73 -20.23
CA ASP A 650 7.50 -17.31 -20.39
C ASP A 650 6.73 -17.24 -19.05
N ARG A 651 7.39 -17.63 -17.96
CA ARG A 651 6.82 -17.60 -16.61
C ARG A 651 6.68 -16.19 -16.07
N LEU A 652 7.68 -15.34 -16.28
CA LEU A 652 7.62 -13.91 -16.01
C LEU A 652 6.45 -13.27 -16.78
N ALA A 653 6.21 -13.65 -18.04
CA ALA A 653 5.06 -13.13 -18.78
C ALA A 653 3.72 -13.54 -18.17
N ALA A 654 3.58 -14.77 -17.68
CA ALA A 654 2.39 -15.18 -16.95
C ALA A 654 2.21 -14.42 -15.63
N LEU A 655 3.32 -14.17 -14.90
CA LEU A 655 3.32 -13.37 -13.67
C LEU A 655 3.01 -11.90 -13.93
N VAL A 656 3.55 -11.32 -15.00
CA VAL A 656 3.28 -9.94 -15.45
C VAL A 656 1.84 -9.81 -15.91
N ALA A 657 1.30 -10.77 -16.68
CA ALA A 657 -0.10 -10.81 -17.07
C ALA A 657 -1.02 -10.79 -15.85
N HIS A 658 -0.62 -11.48 -14.79
CA HIS A 658 -1.32 -11.40 -13.53
C HIS A 658 -1.15 -10.06 -12.79
N LEU A 659 0.09 -9.56 -12.70
CA LEU A 659 0.46 -8.29 -12.05
C LEU A 659 -0.35 -7.11 -12.61
N VAL A 660 -0.47 -7.06 -13.94
CA VAL A 660 -1.17 -6.01 -14.66
C VAL A 660 -2.65 -6.33 -14.89
N ARG A 661 -3.18 -7.44 -14.37
CA ARG A 661 -4.58 -7.83 -14.54
C ARG A 661 -5.00 -7.90 -16.03
N ALA A 662 -4.16 -8.49 -16.87
CA ALA A 662 -4.40 -8.62 -18.30
C ALA A 662 -5.63 -9.48 -18.61
N ASP A 663 -6.33 -9.12 -19.67
CA ASP A 663 -7.47 -9.86 -20.20
C ASP A 663 -7.04 -11.04 -21.07
N ALA A 664 -5.84 -10.98 -21.66
CA ALA A 664 -5.25 -12.06 -22.43
C ALA A 664 -3.71 -12.04 -22.37
N LEU A 665 -3.10 -13.22 -22.55
CA LEU A 665 -1.67 -13.41 -22.74
C LEU A 665 -1.41 -14.04 -24.12
N VAL A 666 -0.51 -13.44 -24.91
CA VAL A 666 -0.06 -13.99 -26.20
C VAL A 666 1.38 -14.43 -26.06
N LEU A 667 1.65 -15.73 -26.22
CA LEU A 667 2.98 -16.32 -26.22
C LEU A 667 3.43 -16.53 -27.67
N LEU A 668 4.39 -15.74 -28.13
CA LEU A 668 4.98 -15.90 -29.46
C LEU A 668 6.16 -16.89 -29.41
N SER A 669 6.09 -17.91 -30.25
CA SER A 669 7.08 -18.97 -30.41
C SER A 669 7.68 -18.98 -31.82
N ASP A 670 8.57 -19.93 -32.03
CA ASP A 670 9.09 -20.42 -33.30
C ASP A 670 8.17 -21.45 -34.01
N VAL A 671 7.09 -21.87 -33.35
CA VAL A 671 6.08 -22.79 -33.89
C VAL A 671 4.71 -22.11 -33.90
N ASP A 672 3.88 -22.48 -34.87
CA ASP A 672 2.58 -21.83 -35.11
C ASP A 672 1.49 -22.21 -34.10
N GLY A 673 1.71 -23.23 -33.27
CA GLY A 673 0.83 -23.63 -32.16
C GLY A 673 1.30 -24.90 -31.44
N LEU A 674 0.44 -25.44 -30.58
CA LEU A 674 0.61 -26.75 -29.95
C LEU A 674 0.06 -27.86 -30.86
N TYR A 675 0.77 -28.96 -30.98
CA TYR A 675 0.36 -30.14 -31.74
C TYR A 675 0.11 -31.32 -30.80
N ASP A 676 -0.72 -32.27 -31.24
CA ASP A 676 -0.98 -33.54 -30.54
C ASP A 676 0.21 -34.53 -30.58
N ASP A 677 1.12 -34.34 -31.53
CA ASP A 677 2.41 -35.03 -31.65
C ASP A 677 3.46 -34.08 -32.25
N ALA A 678 4.72 -34.52 -32.37
CA ALA A 678 5.80 -33.73 -32.92
C ALA A 678 5.45 -33.22 -34.35
N PRO A 679 5.62 -31.91 -34.65
CA PRO A 679 5.15 -31.31 -35.93
C PRO A 679 5.77 -31.92 -37.20
N ASP A 680 6.92 -32.57 -37.05
CA ASP A 680 7.66 -33.26 -38.12
C ASP A 680 7.14 -34.69 -38.39
N ARG A 681 6.22 -35.21 -37.57
CA ARG A 681 5.63 -36.55 -37.76
C ARG A 681 4.41 -36.53 -38.70
N PRO A 682 4.33 -37.49 -39.63
CA PRO A 682 3.15 -37.66 -40.48
C PRO A 682 1.89 -37.90 -39.64
N GLY A 683 0.91 -37.02 -39.74
CA GLY A 683 -0.37 -37.14 -39.04
C GLY A 683 -0.56 -36.24 -37.82
N ALA A 684 0.47 -35.51 -37.39
CA ALA A 684 0.36 -34.52 -36.31
C ALA A 684 -0.64 -33.41 -36.69
N ARG A 685 -1.53 -33.07 -35.76
CA ARG A 685 -2.55 -32.03 -35.94
C ARG A 685 -2.38 -30.95 -34.89
N ARG A 686 -2.42 -29.69 -35.35
CA ARG A 686 -2.42 -28.54 -34.46
C ARG A 686 -3.70 -28.51 -33.64
N LEU A 687 -3.56 -28.44 -32.33
CA LEU A 687 -4.66 -28.26 -31.40
C LEU A 687 -5.15 -26.82 -31.50
N ALA A 688 -6.38 -26.61 -31.96
CA ALA A 688 -6.95 -25.27 -32.06
C ALA A 688 -7.28 -24.66 -30.68
N GLU A 689 -7.72 -25.51 -29.74
CA GLU A 689 -8.11 -25.13 -28.38
C GLU A 689 -7.70 -26.18 -27.35
N VAL A 690 -7.35 -25.73 -26.15
CA VAL A 690 -7.05 -26.55 -24.98
C VAL A 690 -7.92 -26.04 -23.82
N ARG A 691 -8.81 -26.90 -23.31
CA ARG A 691 -9.74 -26.55 -22.21
C ARG A 691 -9.34 -27.15 -20.87
N ASP A 692 -8.57 -28.23 -20.91
CA ASP A 692 -8.03 -28.89 -19.74
C ASP A 692 -6.57 -29.24 -20.01
N LEU A 693 -5.68 -28.66 -19.20
CA LEU A 693 -4.24 -28.92 -19.26
C LEU A 693 -3.86 -30.26 -18.61
N GLY A 694 -4.75 -30.87 -17.81
CA GLY A 694 -4.56 -32.21 -17.26
C GLY A 694 -4.62 -33.31 -18.32
N ALA A 695 -5.43 -33.11 -19.37
CA ALA A 695 -5.54 -34.01 -20.51
C ALA A 695 -4.30 -33.99 -21.45
N LEU A 696 -3.34 -33.08 -21.21
CA LEU A 696 -2.10 -32.96 -21.99
C LEU A 696 -0.91 -33.71 -21.36
N ALA A 697 -1.14 -34.51 -20.32
CA ALA A 697 -0.08 -35.28 -19.65
C ALA A 697 0.67 -36.26 -20.59
N ASP A 698 -0.01 -36.70 -21.66
CA ASP A 698 0.51 -37.70 -22.61
C ASP A 698 1.12 -37.08 -23.90
N VAL A 699 1.15 -35.75 -24.03
CA VAL A 699 1.72 -35.07 -25.23
C VAL A 699 3.24 -34.96 -25.10
N ASP A 700 3.98 -35.52 -26.06
CA ASP A 700 5.46 -35.51 -26.07
C ASP A 700 6.02 -34.12 -26.40
N VAL A 701 6.31 -33.34 -25.36
CA VAL A 701 6.88 -31.98 -25.44
C VAL A 701 8.41 -31.94 -25.22
N SER A 702 9.07 -33.10 -25.35
CA SER A 702 10.45 -33.33 -24.88
C SER A 702 11.55 -32.80 -25.80
N ARG A 703 11.26 -32.44 -27.05
CA ARG A 703 12.28 -32.02 -28.04
C ARG A 703 12.46 -30.50 -28.09
N PRO A 704 13.69 -29.97 -27.97
CA PRO A 704 13.99 -28.56 -28.25
C PRO A 704 13.77 -28.20 -29.72
N GLY A 705 13.26 -27.00 -30.01
CA GLY A 705 13.10 -26.49 -31.37
C GLY A 705 14.43 -26.33 -32.13
N SER A 706 14.37 -26.39 -33.46
CA SER A 706 15.52 -26.47 -34.39
C SER A 706 16.43 -25.24 -34.44
N ALA A 707 16.05 -24.13 -33.80
CA ALA A 707 16.74 -22.84 -33.93
C ALA A 707 17.99 -22.67 -33.04
N GLY A 708 18.27 -23.57 -32.08
CA GLY A 708 19.54 -23.60 -31.33
C GLY A 708 19.90 -22.40 -30.42
N VAL A 709 19.11 -21.31 -30.42
CA VAL A 709 19.36 -20.10 -29.59
C VAL A 709 18.35 -19.94 -28.44
N GLY A 710 17.16 -20.56 -28.57
CA GLY A 710 16.09 -20.55 -27.56
C GLY A 710 16.28 -21.63 -26.51
N THR A 711 16.11 -21.27 -25.24
CA THR A 711 16.38 -22.16 -24.10
C THR A 711 15.13 -22.72 -23.42
N GLY A 712 13.98 -22.04 -23.57
CA GLY A 712 12.68 -22.49 -23.08
C GLY A 712 11.89 -23.19 -24.18
N GLY A 713 11.79 -24.51 -24.11
CA GLY A 713 11.09 -25.35 -25.08
C GLY A 713 9.55 -25.15 -25.07
N MET A 714 8.80 -26.18 -25.47
CA MET A 714 7.34 -26.15 -25.38
C MET A 714 6.85 -26.26 -23.93
N ARG A 715 7.60 -26.97 -23.09
CA ARG A 715 7.29 -27.16 -21.65
C ARG A 715 7.13 -25.84 -20.88
N THR A 716 8.05 -24.89 -21.02
CA THR A 716 7.97 -23.60 -20.32
C THR A 716 6.76 -22.78 -20.75
N LYS A 717 6.35 -22.90 -22.02
CA LYS A 717 5.15 -22.24 -22.56
C LYS A 717 3.87 -22.87 -22.02
N LEU A 718 3.83 -24.19 -21.87
CA LEU A 718 2.72 -24.88 -21.22
C LEU A 718 2.63 -24.56 -19.72
N ASP A 719 3.76 -24.43 -19.04
CA ASP A 719 3.80 -24.01 -17.63
C ASP A 719 3.29 -22.56 -17.47
N ALA A 720 3.73 -21.65 -18.34
CA ALA A 720 3.21 -20.28 -18.39
C ALA A 720 1.71 -20.24 -18.70
N ALA A 721 1.25 -21.06 -19.66
CA ALA A 721 -0.16 -21.20 -19.98
C ALA A 721 -0.96 -21.68 -18.77
N ARG A 722 -0.45 -22.67 -18.02
CA ARG A 722 -1.07 -23.18 -16.78
C ARG A 722 -1.19 -22.11 -15.71
N ILE A 723 -0.16 -21.30 -15.51
CA ILE A 723 -0.17 -20.20 -14.53
C ILE A 723 -1.25 -19.18 -14.90
N ALA A 724 -1.26 -18.73 -16.15
CA ALA A 724 -2.18 -17.70 -16.61
C ALA A 724 -3.64 -18.20 -16.67
N THR A 725 -3.91 -19.40 -17.20
CA THR A 725 -5.28 -19.95 -17.25
C THR A 725 -5.84 -20.27 -15.87
N GLY A 726 -5.00 -20.70 -14.92
CA GLY A 726 -5.36 -20.85 -13.51
C GLY A 726 -5.69 -19.53 -12.81
N ALA A 727 -5.14 -18.40 -13.31
CA ALA A 727 -5.46 -17.05 -12.87
C ALA A 727 -6.74 -16.48 -13.51
N GLY A 728 -7.36 -17.21 -14.43
CA GLY A 728 -8.51 -16.74 -15.18
C GLY A 728 -8.15 -15.95 -16.44
N ILE A 729 -6.91 -16.05 -16.94
CA ILE A 729 -6.41 -15.32 -18.12
C ILE A 729 -6.30 -16.30 -19.30
N PRO A 730 -7.04 -16.11 -20.41
CA PRO A 730 -6.87 -16.91 -21.62
C PRO A 730 -5.49 -16.69 -22.25
N VAL A 731 -4.92 -17.75 -22.83
CA VAL A 731 -3.59 -17.70 -23.46
C VAL A 731 -3.66 -18.11 -24.92
N VAL A 732 -3.06 -17.34 -25.82
CA VAL A 732 -2.84 -17.72 -27.22
C VAL A 732 -1.37 -18.06 -27.42
N LEU A 733 -1.08 -19.27 -27.90
CA LEU A 733 0.25 -19.70 -28.32
C LEU A 733 0.31 -19.75 -29.84
N THR A 734 1.18 -18.98 -30.46
CA THR A 734 1.35 -18.94 -31.92
C THR A 734 2.75 -18.46 -32.31
N ASP A 735 3.06 -18.35 -33.60
CA ASP A 735 4.32 -17.85 -34.10
C ASP A 735 4.33 -16.31 -34.22
N ALA A 736 5.52 -15.71 -34.22
CA ALA A 736 5.66 -14.25 -34.26
C ALA A 736 5.02 -13.57 -35.49
N PRO A 737 5.09 -14.12 -36.73
CA PRO A 737 4.39 -13.54 -37.88
C PRO A 737 2.86 -13.45 -37.70
N SER A 738 2.27 -14.36 -36.93
CA SER A 738 0.83 -14.38 -36.64
C SER A 738 0.42 -13.44 -35.51
N ALA A 739 1.33 -12.65 -34.92
CA ALA A 739 1.04 -11.78 -33.78
C ALA A 739 -0.11 -10.80 -34.05
N GLY A 740 -0.14 -10.16 -35.22
CA GLY A 740 -1.21 -9.22 -35.58
C GLY A 740 -2.58 -9.88 -35.65
N ALA A 741 -2.66 -11.06 -36.30
CA ALA A 741 -3.87 -11.86 -36.41
C ALA A 741 -4.34 -12.36 -35.02
N ALA A 742 -3.41 -12.84 -34.19
CA ALA A 742 -3.71 -13.25 -32.83
C ALA A 742 -4.30 -12.12 -31.98
N LEU A 743 -3.72 -10.91 -32.07
CA LEU A 743 -4.19 -9.71 -31.37
C LEU A 743 -5.50 -9.13 -31.94
N ALA A 744 -5.85 -9.47 -33.17
CA ALA A 744 -7.17 -9.18 -33.75
C ALA A 744 -8.24 -10.22 -33.32
N GLY A 745 -7.81 -11.33 -32.70
CA GLY A 745 -8.67 -12.44 -32.30
C GLY A 745 -8.92 -13.46 -33.40
N ASP A 746 -8.13 -13.46 -34.48
CA ASP A 746 -8.21 -14.49 -35.51
C ASP A 746 -7.86 -15.89 -34.95
N PRO A 747 -8.32 -16.99 -35.57
CA PRO A 747 -8.16 -18.34 -35.04
C PRO A 747 -6.78 -18.93 -35.39
N VAL A 748 -5.71 -18.17 -35.14
CA VAL A 748 -4.32 -18.54 -35.35
C VAL A 748 -3.71 -19.22 -34.12
N GLY A 749 -2.90 -20.25 -34.32
CA GLY A 749 -2.32 -21.06 -33.24
C GLY A 749 -3.32 -21.69 -32.27
N THR A 750 -2.92 -21.87 -31.02
CA THR A 750 -3.66 -22.62 -29.99
C THR A 750 -4.18 -21.71 -28.89
N LEU A 751 -5.48 -21.78 -28.61
CA LEU A 751 -6.11 -21.06 -27.49
C LEU A 751 -6.23 -21.96 -26.25
N PHE A 752 -5.62 -21.55 -25.15
CA PHE A 752 -5.81 -22.15 -23.84
C PHE A 752 -6.90 -21.40 -23.08
N HIS A 753 -7.95 -22.12 -22.69
CA HIS A 753 -9.08 -21.55 -21.95
C HIS A 753 -8.76 -21.45 -20.45
N PRO A 754 -9.28 -20.42 -19.76
CA PRO A 754 -9.24 -20.34 -18.29
C PRO A 754 -9.82 -21.60 -17.63
N THR A 755 -9.16 -22.10 -16.58
CA THR A 755 -9.56 -23.31 -15.86
C THR A 755 -10.03 -23.00 -14.43
N GLY A 756 -11.20 -23.49 -14.02
CA GLY A 756 -11.71 -23.39 -12.64
C GLY A 756 -12.24 -22.02 -12.21
N ARG A 757 -12.58 -21.87 -10.91
CA ARG A 757 -12.88 -20.55 -10.30
C ARG A 757 -11.57 -19.76 -10.17
N ARG A 758 -11.55 -18.47 -10.51
CA ARG A 758 -10.40 -17.56 -10.33
C ARG A 758 -9.80 -17.77 -8.94
N ARG A 759 -8.61 -18.39 -8.86
CA ARG A 759 -7.85 -18.49 -7.61
C ARG A 759 -7.43 -17.07 -7.22
N SER A 760 -7.41 -16.77 -5.93
CA SER A 760 -6.92 -15.46 -5.48
C SER A 760 -5.44 -15.31 -5.88
N THR A 761 -5.02 -14.09 -6.21
CA THR A 761 -3.62 -13.72 -6.53
C THR A 761 -2.60 -14.34 -5.56
N ARG A 762 -2.95 -14.35 -4.27
CA ARG A 762 -2.14 -14.89 -3.18
C ARG A 762 -2.00 -16.42 -3.21
N GLN A 763 -3.03 -17.13 -3.67
CA GLN A 763 -3.03 -18.60 -3.81
C GLN A 763 -2.33 -19.05 -5.09
N LEU A 764 -2.43 -18.29 -6.18
CA LEU A 764 -1.66 -18.57 -7.38
C LEU A 764 -0.15 -18.39 -7.09
N TRP A 765 0.19 -17.33 -6.35
CA TRP A 765 1.54 -17.04 -5.88
C TRP A 765 2.12 -18.15 -4.98
N LEU A 766 1.39 -18.59 -3.96
CA LEU A 766 1.82 -19.66 -3.06
C LEU A 766 2.02 -21.00 -3.78
N ALA A 767 1.15 -21.36 -4.74
CA ALA A 767 1.33 -22.60 -5.51
C ALA A 767 2.61 -22.60 -6.38
N HIS A 768 3.11 -21.42 -6.76
CA HIS A 768 4.18 -21.27 -7.75
C HIS A 768 5.39 -20.51 -7.20
N ALA A 769 5.49 -20.26 -5.90
CA ALA A 769 6.69 -19.68 -5.28
C ALA A 769 7.85 -20.68 -5.45
N SER A 770 8.94 -20.27 -6.10
CA SER A 770 10.01 -21.19 -6.53
C SER A 770 10.86 -21.72 -5.37
N GLU A 771 10.96 -20.99 -4.25
CA GLU A 771 11.79 -21.37 -3.10
C GLU A 771 11.01 -21.19 -1.79
N THR A 772 10.79 -22.29 -1.08
CA THR A 772 10.35 -22.25 0.31
C THR A 772 11.53 -21.96 1.22
N LYS A 773 11.32 -21.14 2.24
CA LYS A 773 12.36 -20.77 3.22
C LYS A 773 12.46 -21.77 4.37
N GLY A 774 11.49 -22.67 4.51
CA GLY A 774 11.55 -23.78 5.44
C GLY A 774 10.35 -24.72 5.34
N VAL A 775 10.33 -25.68 6.24
CA VAL A 775 9.34 -26.77 6.30
C VAL A 775 8.67 -26.78 7.67
N VAL A 776 7.35 -26.92 7.69
CA VAL A 776 6.56 -27.20 8.89
C VAL A 776 5.97 -28.60 8.77
N ARG A 777 6.33 -29.48 9.71
CA ARG A 777 5.86 -30.86 9.75
C ARG A 777 4.52 -30.95 10.48
N LEU A 778 3.62 -31.75 9.92
CA LEU A 778 2.23 -31.87 10.34
C LEU A 778 1.92 -33.26 10.89
N ASP A 779 0.91 -33.35 11.75
CA ASP A 779 0.27 -34.63 12.06
C ASP A 779 -0.82 -35.00 11.03
N GLU A 780 -1.30 -36.24 11.09
CA GLU A 780 -2.39 -36.76 10.24
C GLU A 780 -3.69 -35.95 10.35
N GLY A 781 -3.98 -35.38 11.53
CA GLY A 781 -5.18 -34.58 11.77
C GLY A 781 -5.13 -33.24 11.04
N ALA A 782 -3.98 -32.58 11.08
CA ALA A 782 -3.69 -31.32 10.40
C ALA A 782 -3.70 -31.51 8.88
N VAL A 783 -3.08 -32.58 8.37
CA VAL A 783 -3.13 -32.95 6.95
C VAL A 783 -4.57 -33.06 6.46
N ARG A 784 -5.42 -33.82 7.16
CA ARG A 784 -6.85 -33.94 6.80
C ARG A 784 -7.62 -32.62 6.92
N ALA A 785 -7.33 -31.81 7.94
CA ALA A 785 -7.99 -30.51 8.11
C ALA A 785 -7.66 -29.55 6.97
N ILE A 786 -6.41 -29.55 6.49
CA ILE A 786 -5.94 -28.70 5.40
C ILE A 786 -6.49 -29.19 4.06
N THR A 787 -6.38 -30.49 3.75
CA THR A 787 -6.75 -31.03 2.42
C THR A 787 -8.26 -31.18 2.24
N ALA A 788 -8.97 -31.76 3.21
CA ALA A 788 -10.39 -32.08 3.07
C ALA A 788 -11.32 -30.96 3.51
N ARG A 789 -10.89 -30.14 4.49
CA ARG A 789 -11.73 -29.07 5.08
C ARG A 789 -11.26 -27.65 4.76
N GLN A 790 -10.15 -27.49 4.04
CA GLN A 790 -9.55 -26.19 3.71
C GLN A 790 -9.39 -25.27 4.94
N ALA A 791 -9.00 -25.85 6.08
CA ALA A 791 -8.85 -25.15 7.35
C ALA A 791 -7.45 -24.52 7.50
N SER A 792 -7.32 -23.56 8.42
CA SER A 792 -6.02 -22.98 8.83
C SER A 792 -5.18 -24.03 9.58
N LEU A 793 -3.86 -23.94 9.50
CA LEU A 793 -2.94 -24.74 10.30
C LEU A 793 -2.79 -24.15 11.70
N LEU A 794 -3.28 -24.85 12.72
CA LEU A 794 -3.12 -24.47 14.12
C LEU A 794 -1.82 -25.03 14.72
N PRO A 795 -1.25 -24.40 15.77
CA PRO A 795 -0.07 -24.93 16.46
C PRO A 795 -0.25 -26.36 16.97
N ALA A 796 -1.49 -26.72 17.33
CA ALA A 796 -1.85 -28.06 17.80
C ALA A 796 -1.53 -29.17 16.79
N GLY A 797 -1.54 -28.86 15.49
CA GLY A 797 -1.29 -29.81 14.41
C GLY A 797 0.15 -29.84 13.90
N VAL A 798 1.05 -29.06 14.51
CA VAL A 798 2.47 -28.96 14.14
C VAL A 798 3.29 -29.94 14.97
N THR A 799 4.09 -30.77 14.30
CA THR A 799 4.96 -31.79 14.92
C THR A 799 6.45 -31.41 14.87
N GLY A 800 6.83 -30.47 14.00
CA GLY A 800 8.21 -30.01 13.88
C GLY A 800 8.38 -28.87 12.88
N VAL A 801 9.57 -28.29 12.87
CA VAL A 801 9.96 -27.21 11.96
C VAL A 801 11.42 -27.40 11.52
N GLU A 802 11.72 -27.11 10.26
CA GLU A 802 13.06 -27.16 9.67
C GLU A 802 13.32 -25.90 8.82
N GLY A 803 14.56 -25.43 8.82
CA GLY A 803 14.98 -24.23 8.11
C GLY A 803 14.91 -22.95 8.96
N GLU A 804 15.40 -21.85 8.40
CA GLU A 804 15.35 -20.52 9.00
C GLU A 804 14.39 -19.64 8.20
N PHE A 805 13.28 -19.26 8.82
CA PHE A 805 12.26 -18.41 8.21
C PHE A 805 11.57 -17.54 9.26
N TYR A 806 11.00 -16.44 8.82
CA TYR A 806 10.31 -15.45 9.64
C TYR A 806 8.81 -15.41 9.31
N SER A 807 8.04 -14.75 10.17
CA SER A 807 6.63 -14.47 9.88
C SER A 807 6.49 -13.73 8.54
N GLY A 808 5.66 -14.29 7.66
CA GLY A 808 5.41 -13.80 6.31
C GLY A 808 6.17 -14.57 5.22
N ASP A 809 7.11 -15.46 5.59
CA ASP A 809 7.86 -16.27 4.63
C ASP A 809 7.05 -17.50 4.15
N PRO A 810 7.25 -17.93 2.89
CA PRO A 810 6.64 -19.13 2.34
C PRO A 810 7.30 -20.40 2.90
N VAL A 811 6.48 -21.29 3.44
CA VAL A 811 6.91 -22.57 4.02
C VAL A 811 6.15 -23.75 3.41
N ASP A 812 6.84 -24.88 3.26
CA ASP A 812 6.22 -26.15 2.87
C ASP A 812 5.58 -26.83 4.08
N LEU A 813 4.36 -27.32 3.89
CA LEU A 813 3.62 -28.06 4.90
C LEU A 813 3.70 -29.54 4.55
N VAL A 814 4.45 -30.29 5.36
CA VAL A 814 4.83 -31.67 5.07
C VAL A 814 4.08 -32.63 5.98
N GLY A 815 3.41 -33.62 5.37
CA GLY A 815 2.70 -34.66 6.09
C GLY A 815 3.65 -35.68 6.76
N PRO A 816 3.11 -36.59 7.59
CA PRO A 816 3.91 -37.64 8.24
C PRO A 816 4.65 -38.57 7.27
N ASP A 817 4.15 -38.70 6.04
CA ASP A 817 4.74 -39.49 4.94
C ASP A 817 5.90 -38.78 4.24
N GLY A 818 6.25 -37.56 4.66
CA GLY A 818 7.31 -36.75 4.08
C GLY A 818 6.92 -36.04 2.79
N ARG A 819 5.65 -36.11 2.34
CA ARG A 819 5.17 -35.40 1.15
C ARG A 819 4.74 -33.98 1.49
N VAL A 820 5.02 -33.03 0.59
CA VAL A 820 4.48 -31.68 0.69
C VAL A 820 3.00 -31.72 0.34
N VAL A 821 2.16 -31.42 1.33
CA VAL A 821 0.70 -31.45 1.22
C VAL A 821 0.17 -30.07 0.80
N ALA A 822 0.78 -29.02 1.31
CA ALA A 822 0.38 -27.65 1.05
C ALA A 822 1.57 -26.70 1.20
N ARG A 823 1.42 -25.47 0.70
CA ARG A 823 2.36 -24.38 0.88
C ARG A 823 1.64 -23.17 1.45
N GLY A 824 2.25 -22.45 2.38
CA GLY A 824 1.60 -21.31 3.00
C GLY A 824 2.56 -20.31 3.61
N LEU A 825 2.03 -19.18 4.10
CA LEU A 825 2.81 -18.15 4.77
C LEU A 825 2.82 -18.37 6.28
N ALA A 826 4.02 -18.40 6.87
CA ALA A 826 4.18 -18.55 8.31
C ALA A 826 3.68 -17.31 9.06
N SER A 827 2.87 -17.49 10.11
CA SER A 827 2.45 -16.41 11.02
C SER A 827 3.44 -16.18 12.17
N TYR A 828 4.41 -17.07 12.35
CA TYR A 828 5.41 -17.04 13.42
C TYR A 828 6.79 -17.29 12.83
N ASP A 829 7.83 -16.84 13.54
CA ASP A 829 9.21 -17.14 13.17
C ASP A 829 9.54 -18.62 13.47
N ALA A 830 10.46 -19.21 12.72
CA ALA A 830 10.88 -20.61 12.89
C ALA A 830 11.35 -20.90 14.33
N ALA A 831 11.99 -19.92 14.98
CA ALA A 831 12.45 -20.04 16.37
C ALA A 831 11.31 -20.09 17.41
N GLU A 832 10.13 -19.57 17.08
CA GLU A 832 8.99 -19.54 17.99
C GLU A 832 8.16 -20.83 17.94
N ILE A 833 8.08 -21.46 16.76
CA ILE A 833 7.22 -22.62 16.48
C ILE A 833 7.44 -23.80 17.45
N PRO A 834 8.68 -24.18 17.85
CA PRO A 834 8.90 -25.27 18.80
C PRO A 834 8.21 -25.06 20.15
N GLY A 835 8.06 -23.82 20.61
CA GLY A 835 7.36 -23.49 21.86
C GLY A 835 5.83 -23.50 21.76
N LEU A 836 5.29 -23.57 20.54
CA LEU A 836 3.86 -23.54 20.23
C LEU A 836 3.33 -24.91 19.77
N ALA A 837 4.20 -25.75 19.20
CA ALA A 837 3.87 -27.05 18.62
C ALA A 837 3.09 -27.96 19.59
N GLY A 838 2.02 -28.58 19.10
CA GLY A 838 1.16 -29.48 19.86
C GLY A 838 0.23 -28.80 20.88
N ARG A 839 0.22 -27.45 20.97
CA ARG A 839 -0.59 -26.70 21.94
C ARG A 839 -1.82 -26.06 21.31
N SER A 840 -2.90 -25.92 22.07
CA SER A 840 -4.09 -25.18 21.63
C SER A 840 -3.87 -23.67 21.71
N THR A 841 -4.42 -22.92 20.75
CA THR A 841 -4.34 -21.45 20.70
C THR A 841 -4.94 -20.79 21.95
N ARG A 842 -6.03 -21.33 22.51
CA ARG A 842 -6.63 -20.85 23.78
C ARG A 842 -5.76 -21.08 25.01
N ALA A 843 -4.91 -22.11 25.01
CA ALA A 843 -3.95 -22.32 26.09
C ALA A 843 -2.78 -21.35 25.96
N LEU A 844 -2.29 -21.15 24.74
CA LEU A 844 -1.23 -20.18 24.42
C LEU A 844 -1.66 -18.75 24.75
N ALA A 845 -2.89 -18.37 24.41
CA ALA A 845 -3.44 -17.04 24.71
C ALA A 845 -3.50 -16.73 26.22
N ARG A 846 -3.83 -17.74 27.04
CA ARG A 846 -3.88 -17.60 28.51
C ARG A 846 -2.50 -17.45 29.14
N GLU A 847 -1.48 -18.09 28.58
CA GLU A 847 -0.12 -18.07 29.13
C GLU A 847 0.71 -16.89 28.60
N ARG A 848 0.54 -16.54 27.33
CA ARG A 848 1.43 -15.62 26.59
C ARG A 848 0.73 -14.39 26.04
N GLY A 849 -0.58 -14.25 26.27
CA GLY A 849 -1.40 -13.10 25.86
C GLY A 849 -2.14 -13.30 24.54
N ALA A 850 -3.10 -12.41 24.28
CA ALA A 850 -4.06 -12.52 23.16
C ALA A 850 -3.41 -12.60 21.77
N ALA A 851 -2.19 -12.08 21.59
CA ALA A 851 -1.45 -12.13 20.33
C ALA A 851 -1.11 -13.57 19.87
N TYR A 852 -1.12 -14.55 20.78
CA TYR A 852 -0.86 -15.96 20.48
C TYR A 852 -2.14 -16.77 20.18
N GLU A 853 -3.32 -16.12 20.16
CA GLU A 853 -4.57 -16.74 19.68
C GLU A 853 -4.69 -16.67 18.15
N ARG A 854 -3.66 -17.13 17.43
CA ARG A 854 -3.63 -17.11 15.96
C ARG A 854 -2.99 -18.36 15.39
N GLU A 855 -3.32 -18.66 14.13
CA GLU A 855 -2.89 -19.87 13.44
C GLU A 855 -1.44 -19.77 12.96
N VAL A 856 -0.75 -20.91 12.81
CA VAL A 856 0.62 -20.97 12.28
C VAL A 856 0.64 -20.65 10.78
N VAL A 857 -0.37 -21.09 10.04
CA VAL A 857 -0.63 -20.67 8.66
C VAL A 857 -2.13 -20.48 8.50
N HIS A 858 -2.57 -19.28 8.14
CA HIS A 858 -3.99 -18.99 7.92
C HIS A 858 -4.50 -19.61 6.61
N ARG A 859 -5.75 -20.10 6.56
CA ARG A 859 -6.34 -20.74 5.36
C ARG A 859 -6.27 -19.90 4.08
N ASP A 860 -6.43 -18.58 4.21
CA ASP A 860 -6.38 -17.63 3.07
C ASP A 860 -4.94 -17.36 2.61
N ALA A 861 -3.95 -17.85 3.36
CA ALA A 861 -2.53 -17.80 3.08
C ALA A 861 -1.93 -19.20 2.94
N LEU A 862 -2.76 -20.17 2.50
CA LEU A 862 -2.41 -21.57 2.31
C LEU A 862 -2.93 -22.05 0.95
N VAL A 863 -2.17 -22.94 0.31
CA VAL A 863 -2.56 -23.62 -0.94
C VAL A 863 -2.21 -25.08 -0.87
N VAL A 864 -3.20 -25.94 -1.14
CA VAL A 864 -2.99 -27.38 -1.29
C VAL A 864 -2.35 -27.64 -2.66
N LEU A 865 -1.29 -28.44 -2.69
CA LEU A 865 -0.58 -28.79 -3.93
C LEU A 865 -1.17 -30.08 -4.52
N ASP A 866 -1.31 -30.12 -5.85
CA ASP A 866 -1.93 -31.25 -6.55
C ASP A 866 -1.00 -32.49 -6.55
N GLY A 867 -1.48 -33.62 -5.99
CA GLY A 867 -0.71 -34.88 -5.88
C GLY A 867 -1.08 -35.78 -4.70
N VAL A 868 -1.93 -35.33 -3.77
CA VAL A 868 -2.40 -36.12 -2.61
C VAL A 868 -3.88 -36.43 -2.79
N SER A 869 -4.20 -37.59 -3.36
CA SER A 869 -5.57 -38.11 -3.32
C SER A 869 -5.98 -38.35 -1.86
N PRO A 870 -7.20 -37.98 -1.44
CA PRO A 870 -7.72 -38.43 -0.17
C PRO A 870 -7.88 -39.95 -0.25
N THR A 871 -6.99 -40.69 0.39
CA THR A 871 -7.26 -42.08 0.74
C THR A 871 -8.47 -42.05 1.67
N THR A 872 -9.63 -42.35 1.09
CA THR A 872 -10.86 -42.58 1.84
C THR A 872 -10.65 -43.91 2.59
N PRO A 873 -11.03 -44.02 3.88
CA PRO A 873 -10.78 -45.21 4.68
C PRO A 873 -11.39 -46.49 4.10
#